data_AF-A0A433A020-F1
#
_entry.id   AF-A0A433A020-F1
#
_cell.length_a   1.000
_cell.length_b   1.000
_cell.length_c   1.000
_cell.angle_alpha   90.00
_cell.angle_beta   90.00
_cell.angle_gamma   90.00
#
_symmetry.space_group_name_H-M   'P 1'
#
loop_
_entity.id
_entity.type
_entity.pdbx_description
1 polymer ?
#
loop_
_entity_poly.entity_id
_entity_poly.type
_entity_poly.pdbx_seq_one_letter_code
_entity_poly.pdbx_strand_id
1 'polypeptide(L)'
;MQTLPYEILCNIFVYVGPASHDFSRTCHDLYKVSRDPIALADNLLVRYSRPYVMEAIVLCHPRILSLELVHQLLQKGAILQRQFMQKLLHKNWLSYMSGHTIAKLFASAQTTYVDWKSNDDDEELLSAMCKGLELFKKRDNASIRKKVVADIEKFVKETNYCPYPMNNNFLQELYCLVANCPDTIKTYASIGLDLNSLIDLPNFVTNLCLHAKQTHPQSPGEVLAQLLTHNILVISARQFEIIVRTIGDYRNMDTLLPTLPILPFDGANIILRFFHHHLVTNTWYGGDRVNAMAWLCNNIPRPETLNWFDVVFRESYHIPDHPDDAASPNFIDCACWDTIRWEASVHLLSFARIDTFISPLTRSQCIWVLEHEKDVAGAASVCLDHIVLTMAGMGRFRTPEHNRFHDLRSFGHATMLFKLYMDKGIPLTLRHLIWMRSAVLKEVIQAFLIAVEKTGGKGIVEDVDRLYAYCNITGTPSRNTATSPYSPNQIQKHRRPLDEQPPLDQTEEDAGQRALRILLRMALSEFESGNRSTGFRFLPPPTAKTPFHEVLEKYVGRFTPAEVVSGFKRKAVDAVADYAEDERERKRGKGKEKGKGKEKGKGKEKAVNVNVGMVYGAGLGWEKRGDSDSDGGQMNHLRVDYVCGVTRG
;
A
#
# COMPACT_ATOMS: atom_id res chain seq x y z
N MET A 1 14.65 40.99 -35.92
CA MET A 1 14.41 39.87 -36.86
C MET A 1 14.72 40.23 -38.31
N GLN A 2 14.39 41.44 -38.81
CA GLN A 2 14.72 41.87 -40.19
C GLN A 2 16.22 41.98 -40.51
N THR A 3 17.09 41.84 -39.51
CA THR A 3 18.56 41.86 -39.65
C THR A 3 19.20 40.48 -39.64
N LEU A 4 18.41 39.40 -39.43
CA LEU A 4 18.95 38.04 -39.43
C LEU A 4 19.12 37.56 -40.88
N PRO A 5 20.23 36.87 -41.21
CA PRO A 5 20.40 36.20 -42.49
C PRO A 5 19.25 35.24 -42.80
N TYR A 6 18.91 35.12 -44.08
CA TYR A 6 17.79 34.29 -44.55
C TYR A 6 17.94 32.84 -44.11
N GLU A 7 19.15 32.30 -44.13
CA GLU A 7 19.47 30.93 -43.72
C GLU A 7 19.16 30.70 -42.24
N ILE A 8 19.40 31.71 -41.38
CA ILE A 8 19.06 31.64 -39.96
C ILE A 8 17.53 31.67 -39.79
N LEU A 9 16.81 32.47 -40.58
CA LEU A 9 15.35 32.49 -40.55
C LEU A 9 14.74 31.15 -40.98
N CYS A 10 15.31 30.50 -42.00
CA CYS A 10 14.92 29.14 -42.39
C CYS A 10 15.14 28.14 -41.25
N ASN A 11 16.32 28.15 -40.62
CA ASN A 11 16.63 27.28 -39.49
C ASN A 11 15.69 27.50 -38.28
N ILE A 12 15.33 28.76 -38.00
CA ILE A 12 14.33 29.08 -36.97
C ILE A 12 12.97 28.48 -37.37
N PHE A 13 12.54 28.69 -38.62
CA PHE A 13 11.23 28.25 -39.11
C PHE A 13 11.01 26.74 -38.95
N VAL A 14 12.06 25.92 -39.15
CA VAL A 14 12.00 24.47 -38.95
C VAL A 14 11.40 24.09 -37.59
N TYR A 15 11.73 24.82 -36.53
CA TYR A 15 11.33 24.50 -35.15
C TYR A 15 10.14 25.32 -34.63
N VAL A 16 9.51 26.16 -35.46
CA VAL A 16 8.33 26.94 -35.06
C VAL A 16 7.10 26.04 -34.81
N GLY A 17 7.09 24.83 -35.36
CA GLY A 17 6.06 23.82 -35.09
C GLY A 17 4.65 24.30 -35.45
N PRO A 18 3.65 24.17 -34.56
CA PRO A 18 2.28 24.60 -34.82
C PRO A 18 2.11 26.10 -35.11
N ALA A 19 3.02 26.95 -34.61
CA ALA A 19 2.95 28.40 -34.79
C ALA A 19 3.41 28.87 -36.19
N SER A 20 3.65 27.95 -37.13
CA SER A 20 4.16 28.27 -38.47
C SER A 20 3.25 29.23 -39.24
N HIS A 21 1.94 29.13 -39.01
CA HIS A 21 0.96 30.03 -39.59
C HIS A 21 1.12 31.47 -39.07
N ASP A 22 1.28 31.66 -37.75
CA ASP A 22 1.44 32.99 -37.16
C ASP A 22 2.79 33.60 -37.51
N PHE A 23 3.83 32.77 -37.59
CA PHE A 23 5.15 33.14 -38.09
C PHE A 23 5.06 33.72 -39.51
N SER A 24 4.34 33.05 -40.41
CA SER A 24 4.17 33.50 -41.80
C SER A 24 3.43 34.85 -41.92
N ARG A 25 2.61 35.20 -40.93
CA ARG A 25 1.82 36.45 -40.93
C ARG A 25 2.56 37.65 -40.35
N THR A 26 3.69 37.43 -39.68
CA THR A 26 4.35 38.47 -38.89
C THR A 26 5.04 39.52 -39.77
N CYS A 27 5.75 39.12 -40.83
CA CYS A 27 6.31 40.05 -41.81
C CYS A 27 6.59 39.37 -43.16
N HIS A 28 6.97 40.17 -44.17
CA HIS A 28 7.19 39.69 -45.53
C HIS A 28 8.32 38.66 -45.65
N ASP A 29 9.43 38.82 -44.91
CA ASP A 29 10.56 37.88 -44.97
C ASP A 29 10.19 36.52 -44.36
N LEU A 30 9.47 36.51 -43.24
CA LEU A 30 8.98 35.27 -42.62
C LEU A 30 7.93 34.58 -43.50
N TYR A 31 7.10 35.35 -44.21
CA TYR A 31 6.22 34.81 -45.23
C TYR A 31 7.00 34.11 -46.34
N LYS A 32 8.08 34.74 -46.86
CA LYS A 32 8.95 34.12 -47.88
C LYS A 32 9.56 32.81 -47.39
N VAL A 33 10.09 32.79 -46.16
CA VAL A 33 10.65 31.57 -45.56
C VAL A 33 9.58 30.46 -45.45
N SER A 34 8.37 30.79 -45.02
CA SER A 34 7.28 29.81 -44.91
C SER A 34 6.80 29.23 -46.26
N ARG A 35 7.17 29.87 -47.37
CA ARG A 35 6.84 29.45 -48.74
C ARG A 35 7.99 28.77 -49.46
N ASP A 36 9.20 28.79 -48.90
CA ASP A 36 10.34 28.06 -49.43
C ASP A 36 10.08 26.55 -49.28
N PRO A 37 10.03 25.78 -50.38
CA PRO A 37 9.80 24.33 -50.33
C PRO A 37 10.81 23.58 -49.47
N ILE A 38 12.07 24.05 -49.39
CA ILE A 38 13.13 23.39 -48.62
C ILE A 38 12.87 23.59 -47.12
N ALA A 39 12.74 24.84 -46.67
CA ALA A 39 12.47 25.18 -45.28
C ALA A 39 11.11 24.59 -44.81
N LEU A 40 10.11 24.59 -45.69
CA LEU A 40 8.81 23.99 -45.43
C LEU A 40 8.89 22.46 -45.30
N ALA A 41 9.67 21.78 -46.14
CA ALA A 41 9.90 20.34 -46.01
C ALA A 41 10.55 20.00 -44.67
N ASP A 42 11.59 20.74 -44.26
CA ASP A 42 12.26 20.55 -42.97
C ASP A 42 11.30 20.79 -41.79
N ASN A 43 10.52 21.87 -41.83
CA ASN A 43 9.50 22.14 -40.81
C ASN A 43 8.48 20.99 -40.70
N LEU A 44 7.98 20.50 -41.83
CA LEU A 44 6.97 19.43 -41.85
C LEU A 44 7.53 18.10 -41.37
N LEU A 45 8.79 17.78 -41.70
CA LEU A 45 9.47 16.58 -41.20
C LEU A 45 9.67 16.61 -39.69
N VAL A 46 10.08 17.75 -39.13
CA VAL A 46 10.21 17.93 -37.67
C VAL A 46 8.84 17.89 -37.00
N ARG A 47 7.81 18.49 -37.62
CA ARG A 47 6.47 18.58 -37.06
C ARG A 47 5.70 17.26 -37.08
N TYR A 48 5.90 16.42 -38.10
CA TYR A 48 5.07 15.23 -38.32
C TYR A 48 5.84 13.92 -38.34
N SER A 49 7.17 13.93 -38.27
CA SER A 49 8.01 12.73 -38.41
C SER A 49 8.00 12.13 -39.83
N ARG A 50 9.10 11.49 -40.22
CA ARG A 50 9.33 10.96 -41.58
C ARG A 50 8.24 10.00 -42.09
N PRO A 51 7.77 9.02 -41.29
CA PRO A 51 6.70 8.11 -41.73
C PRO A 51 5.34 8.78 -41.93
N TYR A 52 5.04 9.89 -41.25
CA TYR A 52 3.67 10.44 -41.24
C TYR A 52 3.53 11.74 -42.01
N VAL A 53 4.63 12.40 -42.37
CA VAL A 53 4.61 13.73 -42.98
C VAL A 53 3.72 13.83 -44.21
N MET A 54 3.75 12.84 -45.12
CA MET A 54 2.94 12.87 -46.33
C MET A 54 1.45 12.75 -46.01
N GLU A 55 1.06 11.78 -45.19
CA GLU A 55 -0.34 11.59 -44.78
C GLU A 55 -0.88 12.81 -44.03
N ALA A 56 -0.09 13.37 -43.11
CA ALA A 56 -0.44 14.55 -42.36
C ALA A 56 -0.63 15.79 -43.24
N ILE A 57 0.20 16.00 -44.27
CA ILE A 57 0.03 17.13 -45.20
C ILE A 57 -1.25 16.95 -46.02
N VAL A 58 -1.55 15.76 -46.51
CA VAL A 58 -2.75 15.51 -47.30
C VAL A 58 -4.01 15.78 -46.49
N LEU A 59 -4.02 15.35 -45.23
CA LEU A 59 -5.16 15.50 -44.35
C LEU A 59 -5.33 16.92 -43.80
N CYS A 60 -4.24 17.54 -43.36
CA CYS A 60 -4.31 18.81 -42.64
C CYS A 60 -4.01 20.04 -43.52
N HIS A 61 -3.18 19.89 -44.55
CA HIS A 61 -2.64 20.99 -45.35
C HIS A 61 -2.63 20.71 -46.86
N PRO A 62 -3.72 20.20 -47.48
CA PRO A 62 -3.67 19.78 -48.89
C PRO A 62 -3.24 20.90 -49.86
N ARG A 63 -3.51 22.16 -49.51
CA ARG A 63 -3.19 23.34 -50.35
C ARG A 63 -1.70 23.65 -50.48
N ILE A 64 -0.84 23.17 -49.57
CA ILE A 64 0.61 23.41 -49.65
C ILE A 64 1.34 22.29 -50.40
N LEU A 65 0.64 21.19 -50.73
CA LEU A 65 1.22 20.01 -51.36
C LEU A 65 1.49 20.23 -52.86
N SER A 66 2.55 20.97 -53.15
CA SER A 66 3.09 21.13 -54.52
C SER A 66 3.97 19.94 -54.91
N LEU A 67 4.17 19.75 -56.22
CA LEU A 67 5.13 18.77 -56.73
C LEU A 67 6.55 19.01 -56.18
N GLU A 68 6.95 20.28 -56.09
CA GLU A 68 8.26 20.67 -55.56
C GLU A 68 8.42 20.28 -54.08
N LEU A 69 7.40 20.54 -53.26
CA LEU A 69 7.42 20.13 -51.85
C LEU A 69 7.53 18.61 -51.70
N VAL A 70 6.79 17.85 -52.51
CA VAL A 70 6.88 16.38 -52.51
C VAL A 70 8.27 15.90 -52.89
N HIS A 71 8.91 16.51 -53.89
CA HIS A 71 10.31 16.20 -54.23
C HIS A 71 11.26 16.47 -53.06
N GLN A 72 11.16 17.63 -52.42
CA GLN A 72 12.02 17.99 -51.29
C GLN A 72 11.81 17.05 -50.10
N LEU A 73 10.56 16.69 -49.78
CA LEU A 73 10.24 15.75 -48.71
C LEU A 73 10.85 14.36 -48.96
N LEU A 74 10.66 13.81 -50.17
CA LEU A 74 11.23 12.50 -50.52
C LEU A 74 12.75 12.53 -50.52
N GLN A 75 13.37 13.59 -51.05
CA GLN A 75 14.81 13.77 -51.04
C GLN A 75 15.39 13.85 -49.62
N LYS A 76 14.65 14.45 -48.68
CA LYS A 76 15.01 14.56 -47.26
C LYS A 76 14.63 13.32 -46.43
N GLY A 77 14.13 12.27 -47.07
CA GLY A 77 13.88 10.97 -46.44
C GLY A 77 12.47 10.81 -45.85
N ALA A 78 11.46 11.55 -46.33
CA ALA A 78 10.07 11.21 -46.07
C ALA A 78 9.78 9.79 -46.59
N ILE A 79 9.06 9.01 -45.79
CA ILE A 79 8.75 7.62 -46.11
C ILE A 79 7.33 7.55 -46.67
N LEU A 80 7.20 6.98 -47.87
CA LEU A 80 5.90 6.67 -48.45
C LEU A 80 5.46 5.30 -47.98
N GLN A 81 4.70 5.20 -46.90
CA GLN A 81 4.18 3.93 -46.44
C GLN A 81 3.22 3.31 -47.47
N ARG A 82 3.25 1.99 -47.64
CA ARG A 82 2.35 1.31 -48.59
C ARG A 82 0.88 1.49 -48.23
N GLN A 83 0.56 1.41 -46.93
CA GLN A 83 -0.80 1.68 -46.42
C GLN A 83 -1.32 3.08 -46.76
N PHE A 84 -0.45 4.09 -46.77
CA PHE A 84 -0.84 5.46 -47.13
C PHE A 84 -1.25 5.53 -48.61
N MET A 85 -0.50 4.86 -49.48
CA MET A 85 -0.81 4.81 -50.92
C MET A 85 -2.13 4.07 -51.21
N GLN A 86 -2.44 3.02 -50.45
CA GLN A 86 -3.74 2.32 -50.51
C GLN A 86 -4.88 3.26 -50.05
N LYS A 87 -4.69 3.95 -48.92
CA LYS A 87 -5.66 4.92 -48.38
C LYS A 87 -5.94 6.08 -49.33
N LEU A 88 -4.93 6.56 -50.08
CA LEU A 88 -5.13 7.62 -51.07
C LEU A 88 -6.21 7.26 -52.09
N LEU A 89 -6.21 6.00 -52.55
CA LEU A 89 -7.17 5.47 -53.52
C LEU A 89 -8.53 5.22 -52.86
N HIS A 90 -8.56 4.50 -51.75
CA HIS A 90 -9.81 4.04 -51.11
C HIS A 90 -10.60 5.19 -50.49
N LYS A 91 -9.92 6.19 -49.93
CA LYS A 91 -10.55 7.33 -49.24
C LYS A 91 -10.74 8.55 -50.15
N ASN A 92 -10.50 8.40 -51.45
CA ASN A 92 -10.62 9.47 -52.46
C ASN A 92 -9.82 10.76 -52.12
N TRP A 93 -8.68 10.61 -51.44
CA TRP A 93 -7.80 11.72 -51.08
C TRP A 93 -7.06 12.30 -52.31
N LEU A 94 -7.07 11.58 -53.43
CA LEU A 94 -6.56 12.05 -54.72
C LEU A 94 -7.23 13.36 -55.17
N SER A 95 -8.50 13.58 -54.82
CA SER A 95 -9.23 14.80 -55.17
C SER A 95 -8.62 16.09 -54.63
N TYR A 96 -7.73 15.99 -53.63
CA TYR A 96 -7.05 17.13 -53.02
C TYR A 96 -5.71 17.49 -53.69
N MET A 97 -5.29 16.77 -54.74
CA MET A 97 -3.94 16.87 -55.30
C MET A 97 -3.94 17.12 -56.80
N SER A 98 -2.85 17.72 -57.30
CA SER A 98 -2.63 17.81 -58.74
C SER A 98 -2.29 16.44 -59.33
N GLY A 99 -2.66 16.19 -60.59
CA GLY A 99 -2.30 14.95 -61.29
C GLY A 99 -0.79 14.68 -61.34
N HIS A 100 0.04 15.73 -61.40
CA HIS A 100 1.50 15.61 -61.36
C HIS A 100 2.00 15.12 -60.00
N THR A 101 1.43 15.65 -58.91
CA THR A 101 1.74 15.20 -57.53
C THR A 101 1.38 13.73 -57.37
N ILE A 102 0.20 13.33 -57.84
CA ILE A 102 -0.28 11.94 -57.79
C ILE A 102 0.68 11.03 -58.57
N ALA A 103 0.99 11.37 -59.83
CA ALA A 103 1.89 10.59 -60.67
C ALA A 103 3.27 10.39 -60.01
N LYS A 104 3.82 11.43 -59.37
CA LYS A 104 5.09 11.34 -58.65
C LYS A 104 5.04 10.42 -57.45
N LEU A 105 3.99 10.49 -56.64
CA LEU A 105 3.81 9.60 -55.48
C LEU A 105 3.67 8.15 -55.91
N PHE A 106 2.90 7.87 -56.96
CA PHE A 106 2.71 6.52 -57.49
C PHE A 106 4.00 5.94 -58.09
N ALA A 107 4.75 6.74 -58.86
CA ALA A 107 6.06 6.31 -59.37
C ALA A 107 7.06 6.03 -58.25
N SER A 108 7.04 6.84 -57.18
CA SER A 108 7.90 6.65 -56.01
C SER A 108 7.49 5.42 -55.20
N ALA A 109 6.19 5.14 -55.08
CA ALA A 109 5.68 3.93 -54.45
C ALA A 109 6.03 2.68 -55.26
N GLN A 110 5.89 2.70 -56.59
CA GLN A 110 6.22 1.57 -57.47
C GLN A 110 7.72 1.24 -57.46
N THR A 111 8.59 2.25 -57.33
CA THR A 111 10.03 2.02 -57.18
C THR A 111 10.40 1.46 -55.81
N THR A 112 9.62 1.76 -54.78
CA THR A 112 9.85 1.27 -53.40
C THR A 112 9.25 -0.13 -53.19
N TYR A 113 8.08 -0.40 -53.77
CA TYR A 113 7.28 -1.62 -53.54
C TYR A 113 7.04 -2.35 -54.86
N VAL A 114 7.83 -3.39 -55.11
CA VAL A 114 7.80 -4.17 -56.37
C VAL A 114 6.43 -4.82 -56.63
N ASP A 115 5.79 -5.35 -55.59
CA ASP A 115 4.53 -6.12 -55.69
C ASP A 115 3.29 -5.33 -55.21
N TRP A 116 3.25 -4.02 -55.45
CA TRP A 116 2.14 -3.19 -54.97
C TRP A 116 0.85 -3.37 -55.78
N LYS A 117 -0.28 -3.61 -55.09
CA LYS A 117 -1.63 -3.60 -55.66
C LYS A 117 -2.51 -2.55 -54.98
N SER A 118 -3.36 -1.91 -55.77
CA SER A 118 -4.31 -0.88 -55.32
C SER A 118 -5.43 -1.40 -54.42
N ASN A 119 -5.76 -2.69 -54.51
CA ASN A 119 -6.90 -3.29 -53.82
C ASN A 119 -6.51 -3.99 -52.51
N ASP A 120 -5.21 -4.05 -52.20
CA ASP A 120 -4.74 -4.60 -50.94
C ASP A 120 -5.08 -3.64 -49.79
N ASP A 121 -5.40 -4.19 -48.63
CA ASP A 121 -5.58 -3.45 -47.38
C ASP A 121 -4.57 -3.98 -46.36
N ASP A 122 -3.45 -3.25 -46.25
CA ASP A 122 -2.35 -3.61 -45.35
C ASP A 122 -2.76 -3.53 -43.88
N GLU A 123 -3.69 -2.64 -43.53
CA GLU A 123 -4.17 -2.45 -42.15
C GLU A 123 -5.06 -3.64 -41.74
N GLU A 124 -5.97 -4.07 -42.62
CA GLU A 124 -6.79 -5.26 -42.41
C GLU A 124 -5.95 -6.54 -42.36
N LEU A 125 -4.99 -6.69 -43.28
CA LEU A 125 -4.09 -7.84 -43.32
C LEU A 125 -3.25 -7.95 -42.05
N LEU A 126 -2.63 -6.85 -41.61
CA LEU A 126 -1.86 -6.83 -40.37
C LEU A 126 -2.74 -7.12 -39.15
N SER A 127 -3.94 -6.54 -39.10
CA SER A 127 -4.93 -6.83 -38.05
C SER A 127 -5.27 -8.33 -37.99
N ALA A 128 -5.45 -8.98 -39.14
CA ALA A 128 -5.70 -10.41 -39.21
C ALA A 128 -4.50 -11.24 -38.71
N MET A 129 -3.27 -10.85 -39.06
CA MET A 129 -2.04 -11.51 -38.58
C MET A 129 -1.89 -11.37 -37.06
N CYS A 130 -2.11 -10.17 -36.51
CA CYS A 130 -2.08 -9.89 -35.07
C CYS A 130 -3.16 -10.69 -34.30
N LYS A 131 -4.38 -10.78 -34.83
CA LYS A 131 -5.44 -11.65 -34.25
C LYS A 131 -5.03 -13.12 -34.27
N GLY A 132 -4.39 -13.57 -35.36
CA GLY A 132 -3.81 -14.91 -35.45
C GLY A 132 -2.80 -15.17 -34.33
N LEU A 133 -1.90 -14.22 -34.07
CA LEU A 133 -0.91 -14.30 -33.00
C LEU A 133 -1.56 -14.49 -31.62
N GLU A 134 -2.61 -13.72 -31.31
CA GLU A 134 -3.34 -13.84 -30.04
C GLU A 134 -4.02 -15.20 -29.88
N LEU A 135 -4.58 -15.76 -30.96
CA LEU A 135 -5.18 -17.09 -30.96
C LEU A 135 -4.14 -18.18 -30.67
N PHE A 136 -2.93 -18.07 -31.24
CA PHE A 136 -1.86 -19.03 -30.99
C PHE A 136 -1.23 -18.91 -29.60
N LYS A 137 -1.23 -17.72 -28.98
CA LYS A 137 -0.85 -17.56 -27.57
C LYS A 137 -1.73 -18.42 -26.64
N LYS A 138 -3.03 -18.50 -26.92
CA LYS A 138 -3.97 -19.29 -26.10
C LYS A 138 -3.81 -20.81 -26.25
N ARG A 139 -3.23 -21.27 -27.37
CA ARG A 139 -3.07 -22.71 -27.69
C ARG A 139 -1.67 -23.26 -27.38
N ASP A 140 -0.80 -22.46 -26.77
CA ASP A 140 0.58 -22.78 -26.39
C ASP A 140 1.46 -23.38 -27.52
N ASN A 141 1.23 -22.94 -28.75
CA ASN A 141 1.99 -23.42 -29.91
C ASN A 141 3.17 -22.50 -30.25
N ALA A 142 4.28 -22.70 -29.54
CA ALA A 142 5.45 -21.81 -29.60
C ALA A 142 6.11 -21.71 -30.99
N SER A 143 6.10 -22.78 -31.80
CA SER A 143 6.72 -22.79 -33.13
C SER A 143 5.92 -21.98 -34.14
N ILE A 144 4.60 -22.15 -34.17
CA ILE A 144 3.69 -21.36 -35.01
C ILE A 144 3.75 -19.89 -34.61
N ARG A 145 3.77 -19.60 -33.30
CA ARG A 145 3.90 -18.22 -32.80
C ARG A 145 5.16 -17.54 -33.33
N LYS A 146 6.32 -18.21 -33.26
CA LYS A 146 7.58 -17.66 -33.80
C LYS A 146 7.50 -17.38 -35.30
N LYS A 147 6.85 -18.26 -36.07
CA LYS A 147 6.63 -18.06 -37.51
C LYS A 147 5.75 -16.84 -37.78
N VAL A 148 4.62 -16.72 -37.08
CA VAL A 148 3.70 -15.58 -37.24
C VAL A 148 4.38 -14.26 -36.87
N VAL A 149 5.16 -14.22 -35.80
CA VAL A 149 5.96 -13.03 -35.43
C VAL A 149 6.92 -12.65 -36.55
N ALA A 150 7.70 -13.61 -37.08
CA ALA A 150 8.62 -13.35 -38.18
C ALA A 150 7.90 -12.87 -39.46
N ASP A 151 6.72 -13.43 -39.76
CA ASP A 151 5.90 -13.00 -40.89
C ASP A 151 5.39 -11.56 -40.70
N ILE A 152 4.97 -11.18 -39.48
CA ILE A 152 4.57 -9.80 -39.14
C ILE A 152 5.75 -8.84 -39.26
N GLU A 153 6.91 -9.17 -38.68
CA GLU A 153 8.10 -8.31 -38.72
C GLU A 153 8.59 -8.10 -40.17
N LYS A 154 8.57 -9.18 -40.96
CA LYS A 154 8.86 -9.12 -42.40
C LYS A 154 7.87 -8.21 -43.11
N PHE A 155 6.57 -8.36 -42.86
CA PHE A 155 5.54 -7.51 -43.44
C PHE A 155 5.76 -6.04 -43.09
N VAL A 156 5.95 -5.70 -41.81
CA VAL A 156 6.16 -4.33 -41.35
C VAL A 156 7.38 -3.71 -42.04
N LYS A 157 8.47 -4.47 -42.18
CA LYS A 157 9.69 -4.04 -42.86
C LYS A 157 9.51 -3.82 -44.36
N GLU A 158 8.86 -4.75 -45.06
CA GLU A 158 8.67 -4.68 -46.52
C GLU A 158 7.69 -3.60 -46.96
N THR A 159 6.77 -3.21 -46.08
CA THR A 159 5.70 -2.23 -46.37
C THR A 159 5.95 -0.86 -45.75
N ASN A 160 7.00 -0.74 -44.94
CA ASN A 160 7.23 0.39 -44.03
C ASN A 160 5.98 0.74 -43.21
N TYR A 161 5.21 -0.28 -42.81
CA TYR A 161 3.98 -0.07 -42.06
C TYR A 161 4.27 0.62 -40.73
N CYS A 162 3.57 1.71 -40.42
CA CYS A 162 3.68 2.38 -39.13
C CYS A 162 2.31 2.93 -38.69
N PRO A 163 1.79 2.57 -37.50
CA PRO A 163 0.49 3.04 -37.03
C PRO A 163 0.41 4.58 -37.06
N TYR A 164 -0.70 5.13 -37.57
CA TYR A 164 -0.85 6.58 -37.72
C TYR A 164 -1.27 7.24 -36.38
N PRO A 165 -0.59 8.30 -35.90
CA PRO A 165 -0.86 8.89 -34.58
C PRO A 165 -2.26 9.44 -34.36
N MET A 166 -2.99 9.80 -35.42
CA MET A 166 -4.37 10.31 -35.30
C MET A 166 -5.41 9.19 -35.22
N ASN A 167 -5.02 7.92 -35.35
CA ASN A 167 -5.93 6.80 -35.17
C ASN A 167 -6.19 6.58 -33.68
N ASN A 168 -7.46 6.34 -33.30
CA ASN A 168 -7.85 6.09 -31.91
C ASN A 168 -7.13 4.89 -31.28
N ASN A 169 -6.69 3.92 -32.10
CA ASN A 169 -6.00 2.72 -31.66
C ASN A 169 -4.47 2.82 -31.75
N PHE A 170 -3.90 3.99 -32.08
CA PHE A 170 -2.47 4.19 -32.31
C PHE A 170 -1.60 3.59 -31.20
N LEU A 171 -1.88 3.96 -29.95
CA LEU A 171 -1.12 3.50 -28.80
C LEU A 171 -1.18 1.97 -28.64
N GLN A 172 -2.39 1.40 -28.76
CA GLN A 172 -2.61 -0.03 -28.59
C GLN A 172 -1.89 -0.82 -29.68
N GLU A 173 -1.95 -0.35 -30.92
CA GLU A 173 -1.32 -1.01 -32.06
C GLU A 173 0.20 -0.91 -32.00
N LEU A 174 0.75 0.28 -31.72
CA LEU A 174 2.18 0.47 -31.52
C LEU A 174 2.71 -0.44 -30.40
N TYR A 175 2.02 -0.45 -29.25
CA TYR A 175 2.37 -1.31 -28.13
C TYR A 175 2.29 -2.79 -28.52
N CYS A 176 1.22 -3.21 -29.20
CA CYS A 176 1.05 -4.59 -29.63
C CYS A 176 2.19 -5.05 -30.56
N LEU A 177 2.57 -4.23 -31.54
CA LEU A 177 3.62 -4.55 -32.48
C LEU A 177 4.98 -4.60 -31.80
N VAL A 178 5.36 -3.59 -31.02
CA VAL A 178 6.67 -3.57 -30.35
C VAL A 178 6.77 -4.65 -29.28
N ALA A 179 5.73 -4.85 -28.47
CA ALA A 179 5.76 -5.83 -27.39
C ALA A 179 5.80 -7.28 -27.90
N ASN A 180 5.19 -7.58 -29.04
CA ASN A 180 5.11 -8.95 -29.57
C ASN A 180 6.10 -9.27 -30.68
N CYS A 181 6.58 -8.25 -31.39
CA CYS A 181 7.41 -8.35 -32.58
C CYS A 181 8.65 -7.46 -32.39
N PRO A 182 9.63 -7.86 -31.57
CA PRO A 182 10.73 -7.00 -31.13
C PRO A 182 11.55 -6.39 -32.26
N ASP A 183 11.72 -7.05 -33.42
CA ASP A 183 12.50 -6.47 -34.52
C ASP A 183 11.76 -5.31 -35.21
N THR A 184 10.45 -5.14 -34.94
CA THR A 184 9.67 -3.99 -35.41
C THR A 184 10.25 -2.66 -34.93
N ILE A 185 10.84 -2.61 -33.72
CA ILE A 185 11.46 -1.39 -33.20
C ILE A 185 12.63 -0.93 -34.09
N LYS A 186 13.40 -1.86 -34.65
CA LYS A 186 14.53 -1.57 -35.53
C LYS A 186 14.04 -1.02 -36.85
N THR A 187 12.94 -1.57 -37.38
CA THR A 187 12.27 -1.02 -38.56
C THR A 187 11.83 0.41 -38.30
N TYR A 188 11.13 0.68 -37.19
CA TYR A 188 10.69 2.03 -36.82
C TYR A 188 11.84 3.01 -36.68
N ALA A 189 12.94 2.62 -36.04
CA ALA A 189 14.14 3.44 -35.96
C ALA A 189 14.73 3.71 -37.35
N SER A 190 14.80 2.69 -38.22
CA SER A 190 15.38 2.82 -39.56
C SER A 190 14.59 3.72 -40.51
N ILE A 191 13.26 3.72 -40.41
CA ILE A 191 12.38 4.61 -41.17
C ILE A 191 12.31 6.03 -40.55
N GLY A 192 13.00 6.24 -39.43
CA GLY A 192 13.06 7.51 -38.72
C GLY A 192 11.74 7.90 -38.06
N LEU A 193 11.06 6.93 -37.43
CA LEU A 193 9.94 7.21 -36.53
C LEU A 193 10.45 8.05 -35.35
N ASP A 194 9.98 9.28 -35.29
CA ASP A 194 10.12 10.18 -34.15
C ASP A 194 8.75 10.40 -33.48
N LEU A 195 8.62 9.99 -32.21
CA LEU A 195 7.41 10.19 -31.40
C LEU A 195 7.41 11.53 -30.64
N ASN A 196 8.52 12.28 -30.69
CA ASN A 196 8.59 13.61 -30.07
C ASN A 196 7.72 14.64 -30.80
N SER A 197 7.26 14.30 -32.02
CA SER A 197 6.31 15.10 -32.79
C SER A 197 4.86 15.00 -32.28
N LEU A 198 4.58 14.11 -31.32
CA LEU A 198 3.25 14.01 -30.70
C LEU A 198 2.93 15.28 -29.89
N ILE A 199 1.71 15.79 -30.05
CA ILE A 199 1.25 17.03 -29.39
C ILE A 199 1.32 16.93 -27.86
N ASP A 200 1.00 15.75 -27.32
CA ASP A 200 0.93 15.50 -25.88
C ASP A 200 1.75 14.26 -25.50
N LEU A 201 3.06 14.40 -25.65
CA LEU A 201 4.01 13.34 -25.31
C LEU A 201 3.87 12.83 -23.87
N PRO A 202 3.71 13.69 -22.83
CA PRO A 202 3.52 13.21 -21.46
C PRO A 202 2.28 12.33 -21.31
N ASN A 203 1.14 12.70 -21.89
CA ASN A 203 -0.06 11.87 -21.82
C ASN A 203 0.08 10.59 -22.64
N PHE A 204 0.74 10.62 -23.80
CA PHE A 204 1.06 9.40 -24.55
C PHE A 204 1.88 8.42 -23.70
N VAL A 205 2.97 8.87 -23.07
CA VAL A 205 3.82 8.01 -22.23
C VAL A 205 3.06 7.53 -21.00
N THR A 206 2.28 8.39 -20.36
CA THR A 206 1.45 8.03 -19.21
C THR A 206 0.43 6.95 -19.59
N ASN A 207 -0.27 7.13 -20.72
CA ASN A 207 -1.23 6.14 -21.21
C ASN A 207 -0.56 4.82 -21.58
N LEU A 208 0.65 4.84 -22.15
CA LEU A 208 1.45 3.63 -22.38
C LEU A 208 1.73 2.90 -21.07
N CYS A 209 2.23 3.62 -20.05
CA CYS A 209 2.55 3.06 -18.73
C CYS A 209 1.32 2.51 -18.02
N LEU A 210 0.18 3.21 -18.12
CA LEU A 210 -1.09 2.80 -17.52
C LEU A 210 -1.82 1.73 -18.33
N HIS A 211 -1.33 1.37 -19.52
CA HIS A 211 -2.00 0.38 -20.35
C HIS A 211 -1.98 -0.99 -19.65
N ALA A 212 -3.12 -1.35 -19.07
CA ALA A 212 -3.25 -2.46 -18.13
C ALA A 212 -2.84 -3.80 -18.75
N LYS A 213 -1.84 -4.46 -18.14
CA LYS A 213 -1.66 -5.91 -17.95
C LYS A 213 -2.27 -6.83 -19.03
N GLN A 214 -2.12 -6.50 -20.30
CA GLN A 214 -2.38 -7.45 -21.38
C GLN A 214 -1.26 -8.50 -21.35
N THR A 215 -1.60 -9.73 -21.70
CA THR A 215 -0.71 -10.91 -21.74
C THR A 215 0.31 -10.81 -22.89
N HIS A 216 1.07 -9.73 -22.89
CA HIS A 216 2.19 -9.52 -23.80
C HIS A 216 3.47 -9.98 -23.15
N PRO A 217 4.44 -10.46 -23.95
CA PRO A 217 5.70 -10.97 -23.42
C PRO A 217 6.58 -9.86 -22.84
N GLN A 218 6.36 -8.60 -23.26
CA GLN A 218 7.05 -7.43 -22.73
C GLN A 218 6.07 -6.54 -21.98
N SER A 219 6.53 -6.00 -20.85
CA SER A 219 5.80 -5.01 -20.06
C SER A 219 5.80 -3.63 -20.75
N PRO A 220 4.84 -2.74 -20.42
CA PRO A 220 4.85 -1.37 -20.92
C PRO A 220 6.16 -0.62 -20.65
N GLY A 221 6.80 -0.89 -19.51
CA GLY A 221 8.09 -0.29 -19.16
C GLY A 221 9.24 -0.74 -20.04
N GLU A 222 9.26 -2.00 -20.46
CA GLU A 222 10.26 -2.52 -21.40
C GLU A 222 10.07 -1.96 -22.81
N VAL A 223 8.82 -1.80 -23.26
CA VAL A 223 8.51 -1.14 -24.53
C VAL A 223 8.94 0.32 -24.50
N LEU A 224 8.65 1.04 -23.41
CA LEU A 224 9.09 2.42 -23.22
C LEU A 224 10.61 2.53 -23.22
N ALA A 225 11.31 1.62 -22.53
CA ALA A 225 12.76 1.52 -22.53
C ALA A 225 13.34 1.29 -23.94
N GLN A 226 12.70 0.45 -24.76
CA GLN A 226 13.09 0.26 -26.15
C GLN A 226 12.91 1.53 -27.00
N LEU A 227 11.78 2.21 -26.86
CA LEU A 227 11.53 3.47 -27.59
C LEU A 227 12.60 4.53 -27.26
N LEU A 228 13.02 4.62 -25.99
CA LEU A 228 14.12 5.49 -25.55
C LEU A 228 15.47 5.03 -26.10
N THR A 229 15.79 3.74 -25.97
CA THR A 229 17.09 3.17 -26.41
C THR A 229 17.33 3.35 -27.91
N HIS A 230 16.26 3.25 -28.70
CA HIS A 230 16.32 3.41 -30.15
C HIS A 230 16.17 4.87 -30.63
N ASN A 231 16.16 5.86 -29.72
CA ASN A 231 15.95 7.28 -30.02
C ASN A 231 14.65 7.59 -30.79
N ILE A 232 13.66 6.69 -30.72
CA ILE A 232 12.32 6.92 -31.27
C ILE A 232 11.56 7.90 -30.38
N LEU A 233 11.85 7.88 -29.08
CA LEU A 233 11.30 8.75 -28.07
C LEU A 233 12.44 9.41 -27.29
N VAL A 234 12.33 10.71 -27.02
CA VAL A 234 13.26 11.44 -26.15
C VAL A 234 12.44 12.20 -25.13
N ILE A 235 12.69 11.93 -23.85
CA ILE A 235 11.97 12.58 -22.75
C ILE A 235 12.93 13.57 -22.09
N SER A 236 12.50 14.81 -21.87
CA SER A 236 13.22 15.77 -21.03
C SER A 236 12.90 15.57 -19.55
N ALA A 237 13.76 16.04 -18.65
CA ALA A 237 13.52 15.97 -17.20
C ALA A 237 12.17 16.58 -16.79
N ARG A 238 11.76 17.69 -17.43
CA ARG A 238 10.45 18.33 -17.19
C ARG A 238 9.28 17.46 -17.65
N GLN A 239 9.37 16.85 -18.84
CA GLN A 239 8.32 15.94 -19.32
C GLN A 239 8.23 14.70 -18.43
N PHE A 240 9.38 14.15 -17.99
CA PHE A 240 9.42 13.03 -17.07
C PHE A 240 8.76 13.37 -15.73
N GLU A 241 9.03 14.56 -15.18
CA GLU A 241 8.36 15.04 -13.98
C GLU A 241 6.84 15.14 -14.15
N ILE A 242 6.36 15.63 -15.30
CA ILE A 242 4.92 15.64 -15.62
C ILE A 242 4.37 14.20 -15.67
N ILE A 243 5.06 13.28 -16.34
CA ILE A 243 4.66 11.86 -16.43
C ILE A 243 4.55 11.24 -15.04
N VAL A 244 5.57 11.41 -14.18
CA VAL A 244 5.58 10.91 -12.81
C VAL A 244 4.39 11.46 -12.01
N ARG A 245 4.12 12.77 -12.14
CA ARG A 245 2.98 13.42 -11.47
C ARG A 245 1.62 12.92 -11.98
N THR A 246 1.49 12.72 -13.29
CA THR A 246 0.23 12.23 -13.90
C THR A 246 -0.03 10.77 -13.54
N ILE A 247 1.01 9.93 -13.45
CA ILE A 247 0.87 8.55 -12.99
C ILE A 247 0.37 8.51 -11.54
N GLY A 248 0.97 9.31 -10.64
CA GLY A 248 0.48 9.60 -9.30
C GLY A 248 0.50 8.44 -8.28
N ASP A 249 0.46 7.19 -8.76
CA ASP A 249 0.35 5.97 -7.96
C ASP A 249 1.65 5.14 -8.06
N TYR A 250 2.26 4.86 -6.92
CA TYR A 250 3.48 4.05 -6.83
C TYR A 250 3.34 2.67 -7.50
N ARG A 251 2.15 2.08 -7.49
CA ARG A 251 1.86 0.77 -8.13
C ARG A 251 2.03 0.80 -9.63
N ASN A 252 1.84 1.96 -10.25
CA ASN A 252 2.02 2.16 -11.68
C ASN A 252 3.44 2.65 -12.02
N MET A 253 4.18 3.17 -11.05
CA MET A 253 5.56 3.63 -11.24
C MET A 253 6.56 2.50 -11.50
N ASP A 254 6.21 1.25 -11.17
CA ASP A 254 6.98 0.06 -11.56
C ASP A 254 7.31 0.04 -13.06
N THR A 255 6.37 0.54 -13.88
CA THR A 255 6.54 0.61 -15.33
C THR A 255 7.63 1.59 -15.76
N LEU A 256 8.03 2.55 -14.92
CA LEU A 256 9.10 3.48 -15.22
C LEU A 256 10.49 2.94 -14.86
N LEU A 257 10.59 1.92 -14.01
CA LEU A 257 11.88 1.42 -13.51
C LEU A 257 12.85 0.98 -14.63
N PRO A 258 12.40 0.25 -15.68
CA PRO A 258 13.29 -0.13 -16.79
C PRO A 258 13.86 1.07 -17.56
N THR A 259 13.21 2.23 -17.48
CA THR A 259 13.62 3.43 -18.21
C THR A 259 14.68 4.24 -17.47
N LEU A 260 14.75 4.15 -16.14
CA LEU A 260 15.62 5.00 -15.32
C LEU A 260 17.10 4.98 -15.75
N PRO A 261 17.71 3.82 -16.07
CA PRO A 261 19.11 3.78 -16.50
C PRO A 261 19.38 4.38 -17.89
N ILE A 262 18.34 4.57 -18.70
CA ILE A 262 18.43 5.01 -20.10
C ILE A 262 18.27 6.54 -20.21
N LEU A 263 17.62 7.17 -19.23
CA LEU A 263 17.35 8.61 -19.24
C LEU A 263 18.67 9.41 -19.14
N PRO A 264 18.79 10.53 -19.89
CA PRO A 264 19.98 11.38 -19.84
C PRO A 264 20.05 12.27 -18.58
N PHE A 265 19.23 11.99 -17.55
CA PHE A 265 19.15 12.71 -16.28
C PHE A 265 18.78 11.73 -15.16
N ASP A 266 18.96 12.16 -13.90
CA ASP A 266 18.61 11.35 -12.73
C ASP A 266 17.08 11.28 -12.52
N GLY A 267 16.43 10.37 -13.26
CA GLY A 267 15.00 10.09 -13.14
C GLY A 267 14.61 9.58 -11.75
N ALA A 268 15.50 8.84 -11.09
CA ALA A 268 15.28 8.34 -9.73
C ALA A 268 15.14 9.52 -8.74
N ASN A 269 15.97 10.56 -8.87
CA ASN A 269 15.84 11.77 -8.06
C ASN A 269 14.55 12.57 -8.33
N ILE A 270 14.01 12.52 -9.55
CA ILE A 270 12.69 13.12 -9.84
C ILE A 270 11.59 12.35 -9.10
N ILE A 271 11.61 11.02 -9.16
CA ILE A 271 10.67 10.17 -8.42
C ILE A 271 10.79 10.42 -6.92
N LEU A 272 12.00 10.45 -6.37
CA LEU A 272 12.24 10.73 -4.94
C LEU A 272 11.63 12.06 -4.49
N ARG A 273 11.85 13.14 -5.25
CA ARG A 273 11.25 14.46 -4.96
C ARG A 273 9.73 14.43 -5.01
N PHE A 274 9.15 13.68 -5.95
CA PHE A 274 7.72 13.46 -6.02
C PHE A 274 7.19 12.78 -4.75
N PHE A 275 7.78 11.64 -4.34
CA PHE A 275 7.36 10.95 -3.11
C PHE A 275 7.54 11.83 -1.89
N HIS A 276 8.69 12.50 -1.74
CA HIS A 276 8.93 13.42 -0.63
C HIS A 276 7.85 14.50 -0.54
N HIS A 277 7.48 15.12 -1.67
CA HIS A 277 6.39 16.10 -1.70
C HIS A 277 5.08 15.50 -1.18
N HIS A 278 4.66 14.36 -1.72
CA HIS A 278 3.41 13.69 -1.33
C HIS A 278 3.39 13.22 0.14
N LEU A 279 4.54 12.83 0.68
CA LEU A 279 4.71 12.46 2.08
C LEU A 279 4.63 13.66 3.03
N VAL A 280 5.11 14.83 2.60
CA VAL A 280 5.05 16.08 3.39
C VAL A 280 3.66 16.71 3.32
N THR A 281 2.98 16.64 2.16
CA THR A 281 1.65 17.22 1.98
C THR A 281 0.52 16.32 2.50
N ASN A 282 0.82 15.16 3.11
CA ASN A 282 -0.14 14.18 3.64
C ASN A 282 -1.22 13.77 2.63
N THR A 283 -0.87 13.58 1.36
CA THR A 283 -1.85 13.08 0.37
C THR A 283 -2.07 11.57 0.47
N TRP A 284 -1.15 10.84 1.11
CA TRP A 284 -1.25 9.41 1.36
C TRP A 284 -1.39 9.15 2.86
N TYR A 285 -2.37 8.33 3.25
CA TYR A 285 -2.69 8.04 4.65
C TYR A 285 -2.38 6.59 5.01
N GLY A 286 -1.98 6.36 6.27
CA GLY A 286 -1.82 5.04 6.86
C GLY A 286 -0.98 4.07 6.01
N GLY A 287 -1.57 2.92 5.65
CA GLY A 287 -0.86 1.84 4.97
C GLY A 287 -0.41 2.13 3.54
N ASP A 288 -1.10 3.01 2.81
CA ASP A 288 -0.66 3.41 1.47
C ASP A 288 0.66 4.20 1.53
N ARG A 289 0.82 5.04 2.56
CA ARG A 289 2.05 5.81 2.81
C ARG A 289 3.24 4.88 3.07
N VAL A 290 3.04 3.83 3.87
CA VAL A 290 4.08 2.84 4.17
C VAL A 290 4.37 1.92 2.99
N ASN A 291 3.35 1.51 2.22
CA ASN A 291 3.56 0.71 1.02
C ASN A 291 4.32 1.49 -0.06
N ALA A 292 3.98 2.76 -0.25
CA ALA A 292 4.70 3.69 -1.11
C ALA A 292 6.17 3.81 -0.69
N MET A 293 6.44 3.93 0.61
CA MET A 293 7.82 3.99 1.14
C MET A 293 8.59 2.69 1.01
N ALA A 294 7.96 1.55 1.28
CA ALA A 294 8.57 0.23 1.08
C ALA A 294 8.91 0.02 -0.41
N TRP A 295 8.00 0.39 -1.30
CA TRP A 295 8.21 0.38 -2.75
C TRP A 295 9.43 1.24 -3.13
N LEU A 296 9.52 2.45 -2.59
CA LEU A 296 10.61 3.38 -2.86
C LEU A 296 11.96 2.82 -2.39
N CYS A 297 12.02 2.24 -1.19
CA CYS A 297 13.24 1.64 -0.66
C CYS A 297 13.70 0.42 -1.47
N ASN A 298 12.76 -0.40 -1.95
CA ASN A 298 13.07 -1.59 -2.74
C ASN A 298 13.57 -1.25 -4.15
N ASN A 299 12.96 -0.27 -4.80
CA ASN A 299 13.22 0.03 -6.21
C ASN A 299 14.22 1.17 -6.42
N ILE A 300 14.36 2.07 -5.44
CA ILE A 300 15.28 3.21 -5.48
C ILE A 300 16.01 3.31 -4.13
N PRO A 301 16.86 2.32 -3.79
CA PRO A 301 17.53 2.29 -2.50
C PRO A 301 18.51 3.47 -2.36
N ARG A 302 18.19 4.40 -1.46
CA ARG A 302 19.11 5.47 -1.03
C ARG A 302 19.10 5.59 0.50
N PRO A 303 20.17 6.09 1.13
CA PRO A 303 20.18 6.31 2.58
C PRO A 303 19.02 7.21 3.06
N GLU A 304 18.65 8.20 2.26
CA GLU A 304 17.55 9.12 2.53
C GLU A 304 16.19 8.42 2.56
N THR A 305 15.95 7.45 1.67
CA THR A 305 14.65 6.74 1.61
C THR A 305 14.43 5.86 2.84
N LEU A 306 15.51 5.26 3.37
CA LEU A 306 15.46 4.44 4.59
C LEU A 306 15.16 5.31 5.82
N ASN A 307 15.81 6.47 5.93
CA ASN A 307 15.50 7.44 6.98
C ASN A 307 14.05 7.92 6.92
N TRP A 308 13.54 8.20 5.72
CA TRP A 308 12.13 8.57 5.54
C TRP A 308 11.19 7.42 5.90
N PHE A 309 11.56 6.17 5.58
CA PHE A 309 10.73 5.02 5.91
C PHE A 309 10.50 4.93 7.42
N ASP A 310 11.57 5.02 8.23
CA ASP A 310 11.45 4.94 9.69
C ASP A 310 10.53 6.03 10.26
N VAL A 311 10.72 7.28 9.83
CA VAL A 311 9.86 8.41 10.24
C VAL A 311 8.40 8.16 9.85
N VAL A 312 8.15 7.82 8.59
CA VAL A 312 6.79 7.57 8.07
C VAL A 312 6.15 6.39 8.77
N PHE A 313 6.90 5.31 8.99
CA PHE A 313 6.41 4.09 9.62
C PHE A 313 5.99 4.36 11.07
N ARG A 314 6.81 5.08 11.84
CA ARG A 314 6.47 5.49 13.20
C ARG A 314 5.30 6.47 13.21
N GLU A 315 5.30 7.50 12.37
CA GLU A 315 4.17 8.44 12.31
C GLU A 315 2.84 7.76 11.96
N SER A 316 2.89 6.69 11.15
CA SER A 316 1.69 5.99 10.67
C SER A 316 1.21 4.89 11.63
N TYR A 317 2.13 4.25 12.36
CA TYR A 317 1.82 3.03 13.13
C TYR A 317 2.28 3.05 14.59
N HIS A 318 2.91 4.12 15.07
CA HIS A 318 3.32 4.22 16.47
C HIS A 318 2.10 4.10 17.40
N ILE A 319 2.22 3.21 18.38
CA ILE A 319 1.25 3.05 19.45
C ILE A 319 1.74 3.90 20.63
N PRO A 320 1.02 4.98 21.00
CA PRO A 320 1.45 5.88 22.06
C PRO A 320 1.47 5.17 23.43
N ASP A 321 2.47 5.52 24.25
CA ASP A 321 2.60 5.02 25.62
C ASP A 321 1.58 5.62 26.58
N HIS A 322 1.27 6.91 26.38
CA HIS A 322 0.38 7.66 27.26
C HIS A 322 -0.84 8.18 26.49
N PRO A 323 -2.04 8.22 27.11
CA PRO A 323 -3.22 8.84 26.52
C PRO A 323 -3.03 10.34 26.22
N ASP A 324 -2.10 11.03 26.89
CA ASP A 324 -1.76 12.43 26.62
C ASP A 324 -0.88 12.60 25.36
N ASP A 325 -0.20 11.54 24.91
CA ASP A 325 0.56 11.49 23.66
C ASP A 325 -0.34 11.19 22.44
N ALA A 326 -1.61 10.82 22.68
CA ALA A 326 -2.59 10.49 21.64
C ALA A 326 -3.12 11.71 20.85
N ALA A 327 -2.56 12.90 21.08
CA ALA A 327 -2.82 14.11 20.29
C ALA A 327 -2.23 14.06 18.87
N SER A 328 -1.54 12.97 18.48
CA SER A 328 -1.17 12.73 17.09
C SER A 328 -2.43 12.47 16.24
N PRO A 329 -2.73 13.32 15.24
CA PRO A 329 -3.95 13.23 14.44
C PRO A 329 -4.07 11.93 13.63
N ASN A 330 -2.98 11.17 13.44
CA ASN A 330 -2.94 10.00 12.55
C ASN A 330 -3.29 8.65 13.22
N PHE A 331 -3.20 8.54 14.56
CA PHE A 331 -3.57 7.28 15.26
C PHE A 331 -5.09 7.02 15.24
N ILE A 332 -5.86 8.04 14.86
CA ILE A 332 -7.32 8.08 14.96
C ILE A 332 -8.00 7.42 13.74
N ASP A 333 -7.30 7.24 12.61
CA ASP A 333 -7.87 6.71 11.35
C ASP A 333 -7.87 5.18 11.22
N CYS A 334 -7.13 4.43 12.04
CA CYS A 334 -7.11 2.96 11.97
C CYS A 334 -8.31 2.27 12.65
N ALA A 335 -9.22 3.03 13.27
CA ALA A 335 -10.45 2.51 13.83
C ALA A 335 -11.64 2.97 12.97
N CYS A 336 -12.48 2.04 12.51
CA CYS A 336 -13.73 2.33 11.81
C CYS A 336 -14.56 3.37 12.59
N TRP A 337 -14.57 4.62 12.12
CA TRP A 337 -15.12 5.76 12.86
C TRP A 337 -16.66 5.86 12.85
N ASP A 338 -17.37 4.96 12.16
CA ASP A 338 -18.82 5.09 12.01
C ASP A 338 -19.63 4.62 13.22
N THR A 339 -19.03 4.12 14.31
CA THR A 339 -19.83 3.51 15.41
C THR A 339 -19.61 4.03 16.83
N ILE A 340 -18.69 4.97 17.11
CA ILE A 340 -18.45 5.36 18.51
C ILE A 340 -18.34 6.89 18.67
N ARG A 341 -19.49 7.52 18.88
CA ARG A 341 -19.59 8.88 19.42
C ARG A 341 -19.76 8.83 20.95
N TRP A 342 -18.94 9.67 21.59
CA TRP A 342 -19.12 10.33 22.90
C TRP A 342 -18.66 9.64 24.21
N GLU A 343 -17.82 10.43 24.89
CA GLU A 343 -17.57 10.53 26.34
C GLU A 343 -17.02 9.32 27.10
N ALA A 344 -15.68 9.22 27.12
CA ALA A 344 -15.00 8.74 28.32
C ALA A 344 -13.58 9.33 28.44
N SER A 345 -13.37 9.98 29.57
CA SER A 345 -12.17 10.68 30.01
C SER A 345 -10.96 9.74 30.13
N VAL A 346 -9.85 10.10 29.48
CA VAL A 346 -8.44 10.16 29.97
C VAL A 346 -7.78 8.93 30.65
N HIS A 347 -8.47 7.81 30.86
CA HIS A 347 -7.88 6.56 31.40
C HIS A 347 -8.02 5.36 30.45
N LEU A 348 -8.09 5.65 29.14
CA LEU A 348 -8.63 4.77 28.09
C LEU A 348 -7.63 4.40 26.98
N LEU A 349 -6.40 4.04 27.35
CA LEU A 349 -5.80 2.80 26.80
C LEU A 349 -6.30 1.59 27.62
N SER A 350 -7.55 1.67 28.10
CA SER A 350 -8.16 0.65 28.92
C SER A 350 -8.27 -0.63 28.10
N PHE A 351 -8.06 -1.75 28.79
CA PHE A 351 -8.19 -3.13 28.34
C PHE A 351 -9.30 -3.41 27.30
N ALA A 352 -10.34 -2.56 27.21
CA ALA A 352 -11.41 -2.63 26.22
C ALA A 352 -10.97 -2.44 24.75
N ARG A 353 -9.83 -1.79 24.45
CA ARG A 353 -9.35 -1.62 23.06
C ARG A 353 -8.49 -2.79 22.55
N ILE A 354 -7.84 -3.54 23.43
CA ILE A 354 -7.03 -4.71 23.05
C ILE A 354 -7.95 -5.79 22.46
N ASP A 355 -9.16 -5.91 22.99
CA ASP A 355 -10.17 -6.89 22.60
C ASP A 355 -10.58 -6.77 21.13
N THR A 356 -10.46 -5.58 20.53
CA THR A 356 -10.83 -5.30 19.14
C THR A 356 -9.64 -4.92 18.24
N PHE A 357 -8.42 -4.98 18.77
CA PHE A 357 -7.24 -4.56 18.01
C PHE A 357 -6.85 -5.60 16.96
N ILE A 358 -6.75 -5.16 15.71
CA ILE A 358 -6.20 -5.93 14.60
C ILE A 358 -5.13 -5.06 13.98
N SER A 359 -3.90 -5.58 13.90
CA SER A 359 -2.83 -4.83 13.27
C SER A 359 -3.17 -4.53 11.79
N PRO A 360 -3.07 -3.26 11.35
CA PRO A 360 -3.12 -2.91 9.95
C PRO A 360 -1.86 -3.33 9.17
N LEU A 361 -0.84 -3.87 9.85
CA LEU A 361 0.40 -4.32 9.22
C LEU A 361 0.18 -5.66 8.54
N THR A 362 0.56 -5.73 7.27
CA THR A 362 0.58 -6.96 6.49
C THR A 362 1.80 -7.80 6.83
N ARG A 363 1.72 -9.12 6.58
CA ARG A 363 2.85 -10.04 6.75
C ARG A 363 4.08 -9.60 5.95
N SER A 364 3.90 -9.13 4.72
CA SER A 364 5.00 -8.67 3.86
C SER A 364 5.71 -7.45 4.45
N GLN A 365 4.96 -6.49 5.02
CA GLN A 365 5.56 -5.34 5.70
C GLN A 365 6.38 -5.75 6.92
N CYS A 366 5.86 -6.63 7.78
CA CYS A 366 6.59 -7.09 8.96
C CYS A 366 7.85 -7.88 8.59
N ILE A 367 7.82 -8.69 7.53
CA ILE A 367 9.01 -9.41 7.06
C ILE A 367 10.03 -8.42 6.48
N TRP A 368 9.58 -7.49 5.65
CA TRP A 368 10.46 -6.48 5.05
C TRP A 368 11.18 -5.64 6.11
N VAL A 369 10.46 -5.15 7.11
CA VAL A 369 11.05 -4.39 8.24
C VAL A 369 12.10 -5.23 8.96
N LEU A 370 11.81 -6.51 9.21
CA LEU A 370 12.73 -7.40 9.90
C LEU A 370 13.99 -7.71 9.09
N GLU A 371 13.89 -7.78 7.76
CA GLU A 371 15.03 -7.95 6.85
C GLU A 371 15.93 -6.71 6.81
N HIS A 372 15.36 -5.52 7.03
CA HIS A 372 16.03 -4.23 6.96
C HIS A 372 16.24 -3.55 8.32
N GLU A 373 16.03 -4.24 9.44
CA GLU A 373 16.05 -3.63 10.80
C GLU A 373 17.38 -2.92 11.13
N LYS A 374 18.49 -3.33 10.51
CA LYS A 374 19.78 -2.64 10.66
C LYS A 374 19.76 -1.21 10.10
N ASP A 375 18.93 -0.98 9.09
CA ASP A 375 18.85 0.26 8.33
C ASP A 375 17.63 1.11 8.75
N VAL A 376 16.59 0.50 9.31
CA VAL A 376 15.38 1.17 9.82
C VAL A 376 15.19 0.94 11.33
N ALA A 377 16.23 1.28 12.10
CA ALA A 377 16.30 1.01 13.54
C ALA A 377 15.02 1.46 14.25
N GLY A 378 14.33 0.55 14.95
CA GLY A 378 13.14 0.85 15.73
C GLY A 378 11.80 0.57 15.03
N ALA A 379 11.78 0.40 13.70
CA ALA A 379 10.59 -0.04 12.98
C ALA A 379 10.17 -1.46 13.41
N ALA A 380 11.12 -2.38 13.66
CA ALA A 380 10.77 -3.71 14.18
C ALA A 380 10.12 -3.65 15.57
N SER A 381 10.48 -2.68 16.41
CA SER A 381 9.80 -2.50 17.70
C SER A 381 8.32 -2.16 17.51
N VAL A 382 8.01 -1.28 16.55
CA VAL A 382 6.62 -0.93 16.22
C VAL A 382 5.89 -2.15 15.63
N CYS A 383 6.51 -2.91 14.73
CA CYS A 383 5.93 -4.16 14.24
C CYS A 383 5.65 -5.16 15.37
N LEU A 384 6.59 -5.32 16.30
CA LEU A 384 6.45 -6.22 17.44
C LEU A 384 5.30 -5.79 18.35
N ASP A 385 5.14 -4.48 18.59
CA ASP A 385 4.04 -3.95 19.37
C ASP A 385 2.68 -4.39 18.79
N HIS A 386 2.51 -4.20 17.49
CA HIS A 386 1.33 -4.60 16.73
C HIS A 386 1.07 -6.11 16.76
N ILE A 387 2.12 -6.92 16.63
CA ILE A 387 2.04 -8.39 16.70
C ILE A 387 1.57 -8.82 18.09
N VAL A 388 2.17 -8.28 19.15
CA VAL A 388 1.86 -8.62 20.55
C VAL A 388 0.44 -8.21 20.92
N LEU A 389 0.00 -7.01 20.53
CA LEU A 389 -1.38 -6.57 20.74
C LEU A 389 -2.39 -7.47 20.02
N THR A 390 -2.12 -7.80 18.76
CA THR A 390 -2.98 -8.72 17.98
C THR A 390 -3.07 -10.08 18.67
N MET A 391 -1.94 -10.61 19.19
CA MET A 391 -1.94 -11.85 19.96
C MET A 391 -2.71 -11.73 21.28
N ALA A 392 -2.58 -10.61 22.00
CA ALA A 392 -3.20 -10.40 23.30
C ALA A 392 -4.73 -10.22 23.25
N GLY A 393 -5.27 -9.66 22.15
CA GLY A 393 -6.71 -9.50 21.94
C GLY A 393 -7.47 -10.78 21.61
N MET A 394 -6.75 -11.85 21.23
CA MET A 394 -7.37 -13.11 20.80
C MET A 394 -8.17 -13.80 21.90
N GLY A 395 -9.36 -14.29 21.53
CA GLY A 395 -10.20 -15.13 22.40
C GLY A 395 -11.11 -14.38 23.37
N ARG A 396 -11.22 -13.04 23.27
CA ARG A 396 -12.06 -12.22 24.15
C ARG A 396 -13.51 -12.02 23.69
N PHE A 397 -13.85 -12.32 22.44
CA PHE A 397 -15.21 -12.18 21.95
C PHE A 397 -16.13 -13.27 22.53
N ARG A 398 -17.11 -12.86 23.34
CA ARG A 398 -18.01 -13.75 24.08
C ARG A 398 -19.28 -14.16 23.34
N THR A 399 -19.58 -13.59 22.16
CA THR A 399 -20.84 -13.88 21.45
C THR A 399 -20.60 -14.45 20.05
N PRO A 400 -21.27 -15.57 19.69
CA PRO A 400 -21.20 -16.17 18.35
C PRO A 400 -21.59 -15.23 17.19
N GLU A 401 -22.30 -14.15 17.48
CA GLU A 401 -22.81 -13.19 16.48
C GLU A 401 -21.79 -12.08 16.15
N HIS A 402 -20.80 -11.84 17.02
CA HIS A 402 -19.69 -10.90 16.78
C HIS A 402 -18.42 -11.63 16.30
N ASN A 403 -18.52 -12.92 15.96
CA ASN A 403 -17.48 -13.79 15.41
C ASN A 403 -17.00 -13.42 13.98
N ARG A 404 -17.12 -12.16 13.55
CA ARG A 404 -16.54 -11.73 12.27
C ARG A 404 -15.00 -11.80 12.26
N PHE A 405 -14.36 -11.95 13.43
CA PHE A 405 -12.90 -11.95 13.59
C PHE A 405 -12.31 -13.32 14.00
N HIS A 406 -12.99 -14.41 13.66
CA HIS A 406 -12.50 -15.79 13.85
C HIS A 406 -11.33 -16.19 12.92
N ASP A 407 -10.54 -15.25 12.42
CA ASP A 407 -9.50 -15.58 11.46
C ASP A 407 -8.31 -16.24 12.17
N LEU A 408 -8.42 -17.56 12.38
CA LEU A 408 -7.33 -18.44 12.76
C LEU A 408 -6.08 -18.21 11.88
N ARG A 409 -6.25 -17.71 10.65
CA ARG A 409 -5.13 -17.32 9.78
C ARG A 409 -4.39 -16.11 10.32
N SER A 410 -5.11 -15.06 10.76
CA SER A 410 -4.51 -13.89 11.41
C SER A 410 -3.74 -14.27 12.69
N PHE A 411 -4.27 -15.21 13.48
CA PHE A 411 -3.57 -15.77 14.65
C PHE A 411 -2.31 -16.56 14.27
N GLY A 412 -2.42 -17.46 13.29
CA GLY A 412 -1.29 -18.23 12.77
C GLY A 412 -0.20 -17.33 12.22
N HIS A 413 -0.58 -16.25 11.54
CA HIS A 413 0.33 -15.22 11.03
C HIS A 413 1.02 -14.46 12.16
N ALA A 414 0.27 -13.93 13.14
CA ALA A 414 0.84 -13.18 14.25
C ALA A 414 1.79 -14.05 15.10
N THR A 415 1.42 -15.29 15.39
CA THR A 415 2.26 -16.23 16.16
C THR A 415 3.54 -16.61 15.40
N MET A 416 3.44 -16.82 14.08
CA MET A 416 4.61 -17.05 13.22
C MET A 416 5.53 -15.82 13.20
N LEU A 417 4.99 -14.62 12.99
CA LEU A 417 5.77 -13.38 12.98
C LEU A 417 6.41 -13.11 14.33
N PHE A 418 5.70 -13.33 15.44
CA PHE A 418 6.24 -13.22 16.78
C PHE A 418 7.47 -14.10 16.97
N LYS A 419 7.38 -15.39 16.60
CA LYS A 419 8.53 -16.31 16.66
C LYS A 419 9.69 -15.80 15.81
N LEU A 420 9.42 -15.34 14.58
CA LEU A 420 10.43 -14.82 13.68
C LEU A 420 11.16 -13.59 14.27
N TYR A 421 10.43 -12.69 14.92
CA TYR A 421 10.99 -11.50 15.58
C TYR A 421 11.84 -11.89 16.80
N MET A 422 11.38 -12.87 17.58
CA MET A 422 12.15 -13.39 18.71
C MET A 422 13.44 -14.10 18.25
N ASP A 423 13.38 -14.86 17.15
CA ASP A 423 14.55 -15.52 16.56
C ASP A 423 15.57 -14.52 16.00
N LYS A 424 15.12 -13.33 15.59
CA LYS A 424 15.98 -12.20 15.19
C LYS A 424 16.50 -11.38 16.37
N GLY A 425 16.10 -11.71 17.60
CA GLY A 425 16.58 -11.05 18.81
C GLY A 425 15.98 -9.67 19.06
N ILE A 426 14.79 -9.37 18.49
CA ILE A 426 14.09 -8.12 18.81
C ILE A 426 13.65 -8.18 20.27
N PRO A 427 14.04 -7.21 21.13
CA PRO A 427 13.84 -7.30 22.56
C PRO A 427 12.37 -7.13 22.95
N LEU A 428 11.91 -7.96 23.89
CA LEU A 428 10.65 -7.73 24.59
C LEU A 428 10.86 -6.65 25.66
N THR A 429 10.01 -5.64 25.65
CA THR A 429 9.98 -4.52 26.60
C THR A 429 8.86 -4.69 27.63
N LEU A 430 8.88 -3.87 28.68
CA LEU A 430 7.82 -3.88 29.69
C LEU A 430 6.43 -3.55 29.10
N ARG A 431 6.39 -2.75 28.03
CA ARG A 431 5.15 -2.44 27.31
C ARG A 431 4.45 -3.70 26.80
N HIS A 432 5.20 -4.60 26.16
CA HIS A 432 4.68 -5.86 25.63
C HIS A 432 4.08 -6.75 26.72
N LEU A 433 4.70 -6.77 27.91
CA LEU A 433 4.16 -7.46 29.06
C LEU A 433 2.79 -6.90 29.47
N ILE A 434 2.69 -5.57 29.58
CA ILE A 434 1.44 -4.91 30.01
C ILE A 434 0.28 -5.34 29.12
N TRP A 435 0.48 -5.40 27.80
CA TRP A 435 -0.55 -5.86 26.87
C TRP A 435 -0.83 -7.36 27.01
N MET A 436 0.22 -8.18 27.11
CA MET A 436 0.08 -9.63 27.19
C MET A 436 -0.66 -10.11 28.45
N ARG A 437 -0.70 -9.29 29.51
CA ARG A 437 -1.55 -9.54 30.69
C ARG A 437 -3.04 -9.64 30.36
N SER A 438 -3.44 -9.06 29.23
CA SER A 438 -4.80 -9.14 28.70
C SER A 438 -5.09 -10.46 27.99
N ALA A 439 -4.08 -11.24 27.60
CA ALA A 439 -4.29 -12.47 26.86
C ALA A 439 -5.14 -13.48 27.64
N VAL A 440 -6.09 -14.11 26.93
CA VAL A 440 -6.97 -15.15 27.49
C VAL A 440 -6.56 -16.55 27.06
N LEU A 441 -5.96 -16.67 25.87
CA LEU A 441 -5.52 -17.94 25.31
C LEU A 441 -4.21 -18.39 25.97
N LYS A 442 -4.20 -19.61 26.50
CA LYS A 442 -3.05 -20.17 27.24
C LYS A 442 -1.84 -20.34 26.34
N GLU A 443 -2.05 -20.67 25.08
CA GLU A 443 -1.03 -20.90 24.06
C GLU A 443 -0.26 -19.61 23.75
N VAL A 444 -0.97 -18.47 23.68
CA VAL A 444 -0.39 -17.14 23.48
C VAL A 444 0.51 -16.76 24.65
N ILE A 445 -0.02 -16.92 25.87
CA ILE A 445 0.72 -16.61 27.10
C ILE A 445 1.97 -17.48 27.19
N GLN A 446 1.85 -18.79 26.93
CA GLN A 446 2.99 -19.71 26.94
C GLN A 446 4.05 -19.32 25.89
N ALA A 447 3.63 -19.00 24.66
CA ALA A 447 4.56 -18.57 23.61
C ALA A 447 5.33 -17.31 24.02
N PHE A 448 4.65 -16.34 24.65
CA PHE A 448 5.30 -15.14 25.18
C PHE A 448 6.28 -15.46 26.32
N LEU A 449 5.91 -16.28 27.29
CA LEU A 449 6.80 -16.63 28.42
C LEU A 449 8.05 -17.40 27.95
N ILE A 450 7.89 -18.32 27.00
CA ILE A 450 9.01 -19.03 26.36
C ILE A 450 9.94 -18.02 25.66
N ALA A 451 9.39 -17.01 25.00
CA ALA A 451 10.18 -15.97 24.36
C ALA A 451 10.92 -15.07 25.37
N VAL A 452 10.29 -14.70 26.49
CA VAL A 452 10.95 -13.97 27.59
C VAL A 452 12.13 -14.77 28.13
N GLU A 453 11.94 -16.07 28.38
CA GLU A 453 13.02 -16.95 28.84
C GLU A 453 14.15 -17.04 27.80
N LYS A 454 13.82 -17.34 26.53
CA LYS A 454 14.80 -17.49 25.44
C LYS A 454 15.62 -16.22 25.19
N THR A 455 15.00 -15.05 25.31
CA THR A 455 15.67 -13.74 25.11
C THR A 455 16.38 -13.24 26.37
N GLY A 456 16.27 -13.98 27.49
CA GLY A 456 16.76 -13.56 28.79
C GLY A 456 15.99 -12.38 29.39
N GLY A 457 14.86 -11.99 28.80
CA GLY A 457 13.99 -10.90 29.26
C GLY A 457 14.68 -9.54 29.41
N LYS A 458 15.83 -9.32 28.74
CA LYS A 458 16.71 -8.16 28.98
C LYS A 458 15.99 -6.82 28.85
N GLY A 459 15.19 -6.63 27.80
CA GLY A 459 14.43 -5.40 27.60
C GLY A 459 13.41 -5.12 28.72
N ILE A 460 12.74 -6.15 29.23
CA ILE A 460 11.82 -6.03 30.37
C ILE A 460 12.58 -5.61 31.63
N VAL A 461 13.72 -6.25 31.91
CA VAL A 461 14.53 -5.95 33.10
C VAL A 461 15.08 -4.52 33.04
N GLU A 462 15.63 -4.11 31.89
CA GLU A 462 16.14 -2.76 31.67
C GLU A 462 15.07 -1.69 31.88
N ASP A 463 13.86 -1.90 31.36
CA ASP A 463 12.74 -0.98 31.56
C ASP A 463 12.31 -0.88 33.03
N VAL A 464 12.26 -2.02 33.72
CA VAL A 464 11.92 -2.07 35.15
C VAL A 464 12.97 -1.35 35.99
N ASP A 465 14.26 -1.58 35.72
CA ASP A 465 15.36 -0.91 36.41
C ASP A 465 15.33 0.61 36.14
N ARG A 466 15.01 1.04 34.91
CA ARG A 466 14.80 2.47 34.58
C ARG A 466 13.63 3.07 35.36
N LEU A 467 12.51 2.36 35.48
CA LEU A 467 11.36 2.81 36.28
C LEU A 467 11.71 2.95 37.76
N TYR A 468 12.44 1.98 38.34
CA TYR A 468 12.90 2.07 39.73
C TYR A 468 13.86 3.25 39.93
N ALA A 469 14.81 3.46 39.02
CA ALA A 469 15.70 4.61 39.06
C ALA A 469 14.94 5.93 38.98
N TYR A 470 13.95 6.03 38.08
CA TYR A 470 13.12 7.24 37.95
C TYR A 470 12.30 7.53 39.21
N CYS A 471 11.69 6.51 39.82
CA CYS A 471 10.95 6.64 41.09
C CYS A 471 11.85 7.08 42.25
N ASN A 472 13.10 6.63 42.29
CA ASN A 472 14.07 7.02 43.31
C ASN A 472 14.57 8.46 43.12
N ILE A 473 14.72 8.93 41.87
CA ILE A 473 15.18 10.29 41.56
C ILE A 473 14.08 11.33 41.74
N THR A 474 12.85 11.03 41.33
CA THR A 474 11.74 12.00 41.32
C THR A 474 11.07 12.19 42.68
N GLY A 475 11.40 11.36 43.69
CA GLY A 475 11.01 11.55 45.09
C GLY A 475 9.58 12.07 45.24
N THR A 476 8.60 11.35 44.69
CA THR A 476 7.21 11.85 44.64
C THR A 476 6.71 12.20 46.05
N PRO A 477 6.44 13.49 46.36
CA PRO A 477 5.79 13.84 47.61
C PRO A 477 4.34 13.36 47.51
N SER A 478 3.91 12.56 48.49
CA SER A 478 2.51 12.19 48.63
C SER A 478 1.62 13.43 48.53
N ARG A 479 0.80 13.52 47.48
CA ARG A 479 -0.03 14.70 47.15
C ARG A 479 -1.28 14.84 48.04
N ASN A 480 -1.37 14.10 49.15
CA ASN A 480 -2.53 14.08 50.04
C ASN A 480 -2.13 14.35 51.51
N THR A 481 -1.70 15.58 51.81
CA THR A 481 -1.83 16.14 53.16
C THR A 481 -2.08 17.64 53.08
N ALA A 482 -3.33 18.01 52.81
CA ALA A 482 -3.88 19.30 53.23
C ALA A 482 -5.05 19.01 54.17
N THR A 483 -5.00 19.63 55.35
CA THR A 483 -6.03 19.71 56.42
C THR A 483 -6.12 18.54 57.42
N SER A 484 -5.28 18.58 58.47
CA SER A 484 -5.69 18.24 59.85
C SER A 484 -4.61 18.69 60.85
N PRO A 485 -4.93 19.49 61.89
CA PRO A 485 -3.97 19.88 62.92
C PRO A 485 -4.08 18.93 64.12
N TYR A 486 -3.33 17.82 64.12
CA TYR A 486 -3.09 17.04 65.34
C TYR A 486 -1.66 16.48 65.39
N SER A 487 -0.99 16.85 66.49
CA SER A 487 0.25 16.38 67.14
C SER A 487 1.27 15.50 66.36
N PRO A 488 2.57 15.89 66.29
CA PRO A 488 3.61 15.17 65.51
C PRO A 488 4.07 13.79 66.01
N ASN A 489 3.55 13.25 67.12
CA ASN A 489 4.16 12.10 67.81
C ASN A 489 3.50 10.73 67.58
N GLN A 490 2.66 10.55 66.55
CA GLN A 490 2.03 9.23 66.30
C GLN A 490 2.14 8.69 64.86
N ILE A 491 2.82 9.38 63.95
CA ILE A 491 3.05 8.89 62.58
C ILE A 491 4.49 8.39 62.43
N GLN A 492 4.85 7.36 63.20
CA GLN A 492 6.11 6.64 63.01
C GLN A 492 5.99 5.10 63.15
N LYS A 493 4.78 4.55 63.25
CA LYS A 493 4.59 3.09 63.46
C LYS A 493 4.15 2.27 62.25
N HIS A 494 3.90 2.86 61.08
CA HIS A 494 3.51 2.09 59.87
C HIS A 494 4.14 2.57 58.56
N ARG A 495 5.41 2.98 58.56
CA ARG A 495 6.24 2.92 57.36
C ARG A 495 7.23 1.79 57.55
N ARG A 496 6.97 0.62 56.94
CA ARG A 496 8.06 -0.31 56.65
C ARG A 496 8.96 0.39 55.62
N PRO A 497 10.26 0.52 55.88
CA PRO A 497 11.21 0.92 54.84
C PRO A 497 11.09 -0.08 53.69
N LEU A 498 11.01 0.41 52.45
CA LEU A 498 11.19 -0.41 51.26
C LEU A 498 12.67 -0.79 51.04
N ASP A 499 13.53 -0.52 52.03
CA ASP A 499 14.99 -0.74 52.01
C ASP A 499 15.39 -2.17 52.44
N GLU A 500 14.45 -3.00 52.89
CA GLU A 500 14.68 -4.43 53.12
C GLU A 500 14.23 -5.25 51.89
N GLN A 501 14.72 -4.90 50.71
CA GLN A 501 14.88 -5.91 49.67
C GLN A 501 16.28 -6.49 49.81
N PRO A 502 16.44 -7.80 50.06
CA PRO A 502 17.76 -8.41 49.98
C PRO A 502 18.31 -8.09 48.59
N PRO A 503 19.59 -7.67 48.46
CA PRO A 503 20.22 -7.58 47.15
C PRO A 503 19.97 -8.92 46.46
N LEU A 504 19.38 -8.88 45.26
CA LEU A 504 19.27 -10.07 44.43
C LEU A 504 20.69 -10.61 44.30
N ASP A 505 20.96 -11.75 44.95
CA ASP A 505 22.27 -12.40 44.94
C ASP A 505 22.71 -12.50 43.47
N GLN A 506 23.84 -11.87 43.15
CA GLN A 506 24.47 -11.87 41.83
C GLN A 506 25.15 -13.22 41.53
N THR A 507 24.63 -14.31 42.09
CA THR A 507 24.90 -15.64 41.55
C THR A 507 24.45 -15.68 40.09
N GLU A 508 25.09 -16.48 39.24
CA GLU A 508 24.84 -16.66 37.80
C GLU A 508 23.40 -17.14 37.50
N GLU A 509 22.41 -16.37 37.89
CA GLU A 509 21.01 -16.63 37.64
C GLU A 509 20.74 -16.24 36.18
N ASP A 510 20.20 -17.18 35.42
CA ASP A 510 19.79 -16.96 34.05
C ASP A 510 18.88 -15.72 33.98
N ALA A 511 19.28 -14.73 33.18
CA ALA A 511 18.58 -13.47 33.04
C ALA A 511 17.08 -13.67 32.73
N GLY A 512 16.75 -14.74 32.00
CA GLY A 512 15.36 -15.12 31.72
C GLY A 512 14.57 -15.49 32.97
N GLN A 513 15.17 -16.25 33.89
CA GLN A 513 14.55 -16.61 35.17
C GLN A 513 14.36 -15.39 36.07
N ARG A 514 15.35 -14.49 36.10
CA ARG A 514 15.25 -13.21 36.82
C ARG A 514 14.08 -12.36 36.28
N ALA A 515 13.97 -12.22 34.96
CA ALA A 515 12.86 -11.51 34.33
C ALA A 515 11.52 -12.14 34.71
N LEU A 516 11.37 -13.47 34.58
CA LEU A 516 10.14 -14.19 34.95
C LEU A 516 9.76 -14.03 36.43
N ARG A 517 10.74 -13.99 37.34
CA ARG A 517 10.51 -13.71 38.77
C ARG A 517 10.04 -12.28 39.02
N ILE A 518 10.61 -11.30 38.30
CA ILE A 518 10.13 -9.91 38.32
C ILE A 518 8.67 -9.87 37.85
N LEU A 519 8.35 -10.54 36.74
CA LEU A 519 6.97 -10.63 36.22
C LEU A 519 6.01 -11.21 37.26
N LEU A 520 6.39 -12.30 37.93
CA LEU A 520 5.58 -12.94 38.96
C LEU A 520 5.36 -12.00 40.15
N ARG A 521 6.40 -11.28 40.60
CA ARG A 521 6.30 -10.30 41.69
C ARG A 521 5.37 -9.13 41.32
N MET A 522 5.48 -8.60 40.10
CA MET A 522 4.61 -7.53 39.61
C MET A 522 3.14 -7.97 39.59
N ALA A 523 2.86 -9.12 39.00
CA ALA A 523 1.53 -9.72 38.96
C ALA A 523 0.93 -9.93 40.36
N LEU A 524 1.75 -10.36 41.33
CA LEU A 524 1.31 -10.54 42.72
C LEU A 524 1.06 -9.21 43.44
N SER A 525 1.93 -8.22 43.26
CA SER A 525 1.74 -6.88 43.84
C SER A 525 0.45 -6.23 43.33
N GLU A 526 0.06 -6.50 42.09
CA GLU A 526 -1.18 -6.01 41.49
C GLU A 526 -2.41 -6.76 42.03
N PHE A 527 -2.29 -8.08 42.22
CA PHE A 527 -3.31 -8.86 42.91
C PHE A 527 -3.53 -8.36 44.35
N GLU A 528 -2.45 -8.04 45.07
CA GLU A 528 -2.49 -7.50 46.43
C GLU A 528 -3.04 -6.06 46.48
N SER A 529 -2.71 -5.20 45.50
CA SER A 529 -3.14 -3.78 45.46
C SER A 529 -4.53 -3.56 44.84
N GLY A 530 -4.98 -4.44 43.95
CA GLY A 530 -6.35 -4.47 43.42
C GLY A 530 -7.41 -4.66 44.51
N ASN A 531 -7.03 -5.25 45.66
CA ASN A 531 -7.88 -5.36 46.84
C ASN A 531 -8.04 -4.05 47.62
N ARG A 532 -7.18 -3.03 47.41
CA ARG A 532 -7.16 -1.83 48.25
C ARG A 532 -7.66 -0.54 47.58
N SER A 533 -7.80 -0.46 46.25
CA SER A 533 -7.92 0.86 45.57
C SER A 533 -9.08 1.12 44.60
N THR A 534 -9.97 0.18 44.26
CA THR A 534 -10.93 0.45 43.16
C THR A 534 -12.41 0.29 43.53
N GLY A 535 -13.11 1.42 43.66
CA GLY A 535 -14.57 1.52 43.57
C GLY A 535 -15.13 1.34 42.15
N PHE A 536 -14.55 0.44 41.35
CA PHE A 536 -14.93 0.19 39.97
C PHE A 536 -15.87 -1.03 39.88
N ARG A 537 -17.07 -0.85 39.30
CA ARG A 537 -18.13 -1.87 39.25
C ARG A 537 -18.07 -2.84 38.05
N PHE A 538 -17.05 -2.77 37.19
CA PHE A 538 -17.03 -3.51 35.91
C PHE A 538 -15.89 -4.53 35.75
N LEU A 539 -15.00 -4.69 36.73
CA LEU A 539 -14.09 -5.83 36.78
C LEU A 539 -14.75 -6.98 37.56
N PRO A 540 -14.58 -8.25 37.14
CA PRO A 540 -14.97 -9.38 37.99
C PRO A 540 -14.30 -9.24 39.36
N PRO A 541 -14.93 -9.74 40.45
CA PRO A 541 -14.36 -9.64 41.79
C PRO A 541 -12.89 -10.13 41.79
N PRO A 542 -12.03 -9.55 42.63
CA PRO A 542 -10.57 -9.79 42.64
C PRO A 542 -10.16 -11.23 43.02
N THR A 543 -11.10 -12.18 43.03
CA THR A 543 -10.91 -13.56 43.46
C THR A 543 -10.51 -14.52 42.33
N ALA A 544 -10.63 -14.14 41.05
CA ALA A 544 -10.26 -15.01 39.94
C ALA A 544 -8.91 -14.58 39.34
N LYS A 545 -7.91 -15.47 39.43
CA LYS A 545 -6.64 -15.31 38.70
C LYS A 545 -6.95 -15.15 37.22
N THR A 546 -6.35 -14.17 36.54
CA THR A 546 -6.49 -14.11 35.08
C THR A 546 -5.76 -15.31 34.46
N PRO A 547 -6.15 -15.74 33.24
CA PRO A 547 -5.44 -16.81 32.54
C PRO A 547 -3.93 -16.58 32.46
N PHE A 548 -3.50 -15.32 32.30
CA PHE A 548 -2.10 -14.93 32.34
C PHE A 548 -1.43 -15.30 33.67
N HIS A 549 -2.05 -14.97 34.80
CA HIS A 549 -1.52 -15.30 36.14
C HIS A 549 -1.44 -16.80 36.37
N GLU A 550 -2.49 -17.55 36.00
CA GLU A 550 -2.51 -19.01 36.16
C GLU A 550 -1.39 -19.69 35.35
N VAL A 551 -1.20 -19.25 34.10
CA VAL A 551 -0.16 -19.80 33.22
C VAL A 551 1.22 -19.39 33.71
N LEU A 552 1.43 -18.14 34.12
CA LEU A 552 2.71 -17.64 34.64
C LEU A 552 3.12 -18.39 35.91
N GLU A 553 2.23 -18.55 36.88
CA GLU A 553 2.52 -19.29 38.13
C GLU A 553 2.88 -20.75 37.83
N LYS A 554 2.12 -21.39 36.94
CA LYS A 554 2.40 -22.77 36.53
C LYS A 554 3.73 -22.89 35.77
N TYR A 555 4.08 -21.89 34.98
CA TYR A 555 5.32 -21.85 34.20
C TYR A 555 6.53 -21.67 35.12
N VAL A 556 6.51 -20.64 35.98
CA VAL A 556 7.60 -20.32 36.92
C VAL A 556 7.77 -21.41 37.99
N GLY A 557 6.68 -22.07 38.40
CA GLY A 557 6.72 -23.19 39.34
C GLY A 557 7.49 -24.42 38.84
N ARG A 558 7.86 -24.48 37.55
CA ARG A 558 8.74 -25.54 37.01
C ARG A 558 10.21 -25.34 37.38
N PHE A 559 10.62 -24.11 37.66
CA PHE A 559 12.04 -23.74 37.81
C PHE A 559 12.37 -23.12 39.17
N THR A 560 11.35 -22.83 39.98
CA THR A 560 11.51 -22.18 41.28
C THR A 560 11.25 -23.17 42.40
N PRO A 561 12.09 -23.23 43.46
CA PRO A 561 11.84 -24.09 44.61
C PRO A 561 10.43 -23.92 45.17
N ALA A 562 9.80 -25.04 45.56
CA ALA A 562 8.41 -25.08 46.03
C ALA A 562 8.12 -24.11 47.20
N GLU A 563 9.14 -23.73 47.97
CA GLU A 563 9.08 -22.77 49.07
C GLU A 563 8.78 -21.34 48.61
N VAL A 564 9.33 -20.91 47.48
CA VAL A 564 9.09 -19.57 46.93
C VAL A 564 7.66 -19.50 46.38
N VAL A 565 7.24 -20.51 45.63
CA VAL A 565 5.87 -20.61 45.09
C VAL A 565 4.82 -20.77 46.20
N SER A 566 5.13 -21.50 47.27
CA SER A 566 4.22 -21.66 48.42
C SER A 566 4.14 -20.40 49.30
N GLY A 567 5.23 -19.66 49.47
CA GLY A 567 5.21 -18.32 50.07
C GLY A 567 4.32 -17.35 49.30
N PHE A 568 4.33 -17.42 47.97
CA PHE A 568 3.45 -16.63 47.11
C PHE A 568 1.98 -17.06 47.17
N LYS A 569 1.70 -18.37 47.18
CA LYS A 569 0.34 -18.89 47.38
C LYS A 569 -0.25 -18.45 48.72
N ARG A 570 0.56 -18.44 49.78
CA ARG A 570 0.15 -18.00 51.12
C ARG A 570 -0.27 -16.52 51.13
N LYS A 571 0.54 -15.63 50.54
CA LYS A 571 0.21 -14.20 50.43
C LYS A 571 -1.07 -13.91 49.62
N ALA A 572 -1.31 -14.65 48.53
CA ALA A 572 -2.53 -14.52 47.75
C ALA A 572 -3.78 -14.96 48.55
N VAL A 573 -3.66 -16.01 49.36
CA VAL A 573 -4.72 -16.44 50.28
C VAL A 573 -4.97 -15.39 51.37
N ASP A 574 -3.91 -14.81 51.93
CA ASP A 574 -4.01 -13.76 52.94
C ASP A 574 -4.72 -12.50 52.37
N ALA A 575 -4.38 -12.08 51.15
CA ALA A 575 -5.05 -10.97 50.48
C ALA A 575 -6.54 -11.21 50.22
N VAL A 576 -6.94 -12.45 49.88
CA VAL A 576 -8.35 -12.84 49.70
C VAL A 576 -9.09 -12.87 51.05
N ALA A 577 -8.42 -13.30 52.11
CA ALA A 577 -8.96 -13.27 53.47
C ALA A 577 -9.20 -11.82 53.93
N ASP A 578 -8.24 -10.93 53.73
CA ASP A 578 -8.34 -9.49 54.03
C ASP A 578 -9.53 -8.85 53.28
N TYR A 579 -9.68 -9.11 51.98
CA TYR A 579 -10.82 -8.60 51.19
C TYR A 579 -12.17 -9.12 51.69
N ALA A 580 -12.25 -10.42 52.01
CA ALA A 580 -13.47 -11.02 52.55
C ALA A 580 -13.85 -10.43 53.92
N GLU A 581 -12.87 -10.03 54.72
CA GLU A 581 -13.05 -9.35 55.99
C GLU A 581 -13.53 -7.90 55.79
N ASP A 582 -12.89 -7.14 54.91
CA ASP A 582 -13.31 -5.77 54.51
C ASP A 582 -14.75 -5.73 53.96
N GLU A 583 -15.14 -6.73 53.16
CA GLU A 583 -16.50 -6.83 52.62
C GLU A 583 -17.52 -7.22 53.71
N ARG A 584 -17.13 -8.07 54.68
CA ARG A 584 -17.95 -8.34 55.87
C ARG A 584 -18.11 -7.09 56.73
N GLU A 585 -17.07 -6.29 56.91
CA GLU A 585 -17.14 -5.02 57.63
C GLU A 585 -18.01 -3.99 56.91
N ARG A 586 -17.90 -3.84 55.60
CA ARG A 586 -18.80 -2.99 54.80
C ARG A 586 -20.27 -3.41 54.93
N LYS A 587 -20.54 -4.71 54.93
CA LYS A 587 -21.91 -5.25 55.13
C LYS A 587 -22.40 -5.04 56.56
N ARG A 588 -21.53 -5.13 57.57
CA ARG A 588 -21.84 -4.81 58.97
C ARG A 588 -22.09 -3.31 59.20
N GLY A 589 -21.33 -2.43 58.53
CA GLY A 589 -21.52 -0.98 58.60
C GLY A 589 -22.87 -0.52 58.03
N LYS A 590 -23.28 -1.09 56.89
CA LYS A 590 -24.60 -0.82 56.29
C LYS A 590 -25.79 -1.37 57.10
N GLY A 591 -25.55 -2.29 58.02
CA GLY A 591 -26.58 -2.85 58.90
C GLY A 591 -26.96 -1.95 60.08
N LYS A 592 -26.13 -0.96 60.44
CA LYS A 592 -26.40 -0.06 61.58
C LYS A 592 -27.13 1.24 61.22
N GLU A 593 -27.30 1.57 59.94
CA GLU A 593 -27.87 2.86 59.51
C GLU A 593 -29.34 2.81 59.05
N LYS A 594 -29.99 1.64 59.07
CA LYS A 594 -31.43 1.51 58.77
C LYS A 594 -32.25 1.26 60.02
N GLY A 595 -32.40 2.30 60.84
CA GLY A 595 -33.22 2.25 62.04
C GLY A 595 -33.72 3.62 62.49
N LYS A 596 -34.42 4.37 61.63
CA LYS A 596 -35.34 5.48 62.02
C LYS A 596 -36.23 5.94 60.84
N GLY A 597 -37.55 5.92 61.06
CA GLY A 597 -38.63 6.59 60.28
C GLY A 597 -39.10 5.85 59.01
N LYS A 598 -40.32 5.27 58.91
CA LYS A 598 -41.66 5.87 58.62
C LYS A 598 -41.60 6.90 57.48
N GLU A 599 -42.43 6.91 56.42
CA GLU A 599 -43.80 6.41 56.22
C GLU A 599 -44.16 6.33 54.71
N LYS A 600 -45.04 5.37 54.36
CA LYS A 600 -46.00 5.28 53.23
C LYS A 600 -45.71 5.89 51.84
N GLY A 601 -45.75 5.01 50.84
CA GLY A 601 -46.16 5.31 49.47
C GLY A 601 -46.43 4.01 48.68
N LYS A 602 -47.69 3.72 48.36
CA LYS A 602 -48.12 2.53 47.60
C LYS A 602 -47.70 2.65 46.13
N GLY A 603 -47.07 1.62 45.58
CA GLY A 603 -46.89 1.41 44.14
C GLY A 603 -46.72 -0.09 43.86
N LYS A 604 -47.64 -0.65 43.07
CA LYS A 604 -47.71 -2.08 42.72
C LYS A 604 -46.56 -2.46 41.79
N GLU A 605 -45.83 -3.54 42.12
CA GLU A 605 -44.99 -4.27 41.16
C GLU A 605 -45.47 -5.73 41.05
N LYS A 606 -45.59 -6.17 39.80
CA LYS A 606 -45.96 -7.53 39.40
C LYS A 606 -44.76 -8.46 39.61
N ALA A 607 -45.00 -9.56 40.32
CA ALA A 607 -44.08 -10.68 40.37
C ALA A 607 -44.13 -11.47 39.05
N VAL A 608 -42.97 -11.72 38.44
CA VAL A 608 -42.78 -12.76 37.43
C VAL A 608 -41.91 -13.83 38.06
N ASN A 609 -42.52 -14.99 38.33
CA ASN A 609 -41.83 -16.23 38.66
C ASN A 609 -41.09 -16.73 37.41
N VAL A 610 -39.77 -16.94 37.51
CA VAL A 610 -39.03 -17.79 36.57
C VAL A 610 -38.83 -19.13 37.23
N ASN A 611 -39.57 -20.12 36.74
CA ASN A 611 -39.48 -21.51 37.11
C ASN A 611 -38.27 -22.13 36.40
N VAL A 612 -37.42 -22.83 37.15
CA VAL A 612 -36.32 -23.65 36.64
C VAL A 612 -36.90 -25.00 36.22
N GLY A 613 -36.75 -25.36 34.94
CA GLY A 613 -37.11 -26.68 34.42
C GLY A 613 -36.02 -27.22 33.50
N MET A 614 -35.24 -28.18 34.01
CA MET A 614 -34.42 -29.10 33.21
C MET A 614 -35.32 -30.17 32.57
N VAL A 615 -35.13 -30.46 31.28
CA VAL A 615 -35.47 -31.76 30.67
C VAL A 615 -34.39 -32.13 29.65
N TYR A 616 -33.82 -33.33 29.81
CA TYR A 616 -32.98 -34.07 28.87
C TYR A 616 -33.87 -34.85 27.87
N GLY A 617 -33.35 -35.11 26.66
CA GLY A 617 -33.62 -36.38 25.98
C GLY A 617 -34.10 -36.36 24.51
N ALA A 618 -33.13 -36.64 23.62
CA ALA A 618 -33.15 -37.61 22.51
C ALA A 618 -34.32 -37.72 21.49
N GLY A 619 -33.96 -37.84 20.21
CA GLY A 619 -34.67 -38.75 19.29
C GLY A 619 -34.84 -38.29 17.83
N LEU A 620 -33.90 -38.72 16.97
CA LEU A 620 -34.06 -39.29 15.61
C LEU A 620 -35.02 -38.65 14.58
N GLY A 621 -34.47 -38.44 13.37
CA GLY A 621 -35.25 -38.35 12.13
C GLY A 621 -34.39 -38.02 10.91
N TRP A 622 -33.76 -39.03 10.31
CA TRP A 622 -33.18 -38.95 8.96
C TRP A 622 -34.29 -39.17 7.93
N GLU A 623 -34.40 -38.29 6.93
CA GLU A 623 -35.02 -38.64 5.65
C GLU A 623 -34.12 -38.21 4.49
N LYS A 624 -33.70 -39.22 3.72
CA LYS A 624 -33.10 -39.12 2.39
C LYS A 624 -34.23 -39.20 1.34
N ARG A 625 -34.19 -38.30 0.36
CA ARG A 625 -34.54 -38.54 -1.06
C ARG A 625 -33.57 -37.66 -1.87
N GLY A 626 -32.84 -38.11 -2.88
CA GLY A 626 -33.06 -39.20 -3.82
C GLY A 626 -33.42 -38.64 -5.19
N ASP A 627 -32.37 -38.26 -5.94
CA ASP A 627 -32.16 -38.08 -7.39
C ASP A 627 -33.33 -37.93 -8.38
N SER A 628 -33.16 -37.01 -9.35
CA SER A 628 -33.19 -37.36 -10.78
C SER A 628 -32.62 -36.26 -11.68
N ASP A 629 -31.81 -36.70 -12.65
CA ASP A 629 -31.16 -35.97 -13.75
C ASP A 629 -32.14 -35.25 -14.69
N SER A 630 -31.67 -34.19 -15.37
CA SER A 630 -31.45 -34.14 -16.83
C SER A 630 -31.46 -32.70 -17.41
N ASP A 631 -30.46 -32.47 -18.25
CA ASP A 631 -30.33 -31.58 -19.41
C ASP A 631 -31.26 -30.38 -19.63
N GLY A 632 -30.64 -29.25 -20.00
CA GLY A 632 -31.30 -28.19 -20.75
C GLY A 632 -30.58 -26.85 -20.66
N GLY A 633 -29.71 -26.57 -21.63
CA GLY A 633 -29.04 -25.27 -21.73
C GLY A 633 -30.01 -24.12 -22.00
N GLN A 634 -29.68 -22.94 -21.46
CA GLN A 634 -30.02 -21.67 -22.08
C GLN A 634 -29.14 -20.55 -21.48
N MET A 635 -28.44 -19.85 -22.37
CA MET A 635 -27.82 -18.57 -22.09
C MET A 635 -28.88 -17.59 -21.62
N ASN A 636 -28.68 -16.98 -20.45
CA ASN A 636 -29.39 -15.78 -20.07
C ASN A 636 -28.41 -14.62 -19.90
N HIS A 637 -28.56 -13.63 -20.77
CA HIS A 637 -27.98 -12.31 -20.65
C HIS A 637 -28.42 -11.67 -19.33
N LEU A 638 -27.46 -11.42 -18.44
CA LEU A 638 -27.69 -10.54 -17.29
C LEU A 638 -27.60 -9.08 -17.75
N ARG A 639 -28.77 -8.48 -17.93
CA ARG A 639 -28.93 -7.02 -18.06
C ARG A 639 -29.01 -6.45 -16.66
N VAL A 640 -27.98 -5.74 -16.22
CA VAL A 640 -27.95 -5.03 -14.94
C VAL A 640 -28.40 -3.60 -15.20
N ASP A 641 -29.66 -3.32 -14.92
CA ASP A 641 -30.18 -1.95 -14.85
C ASP A 641 -29.86 -1.37 -13.47
N TYR A 642 -29.02 -0.33 -13.43
CA TYR A 642 -28.76 0.47 -12.23
C TYR A 642 -29.94 1.41 -11.99
N VAL A 643 -30.75 1.12 -10.96
CA VAL A 643 -31.72 2.08 -10.40
C VAL A 643 -31.06 2.83 -9.25
N CYS A 644 -30.84 4.13 -9.45
CA CYS A 644 -30.34 5.05 -8.45
C CYS A 644 -31.50 5.47 -7.52
N GLY A 645 -31.52 4.94 -6.30
CA GLY A 645 -32.47 5.32 -5.26
C GLY A 645 -31.86 6.35 -4.31
N VAL A 646 -32.32 7.59 -4.43
CA VAL A 646 -32.13 8.65 -3.43
C VAL A 646 -33.24 8.52 -2.40
N THR A 647 -32.91 8.36 -1.12
CA THR A 647 -33.85 8.61 -0.02
C THR A 647 -33.22 9.49 1.05
N ARG A 648 -33.84 10.67 1.21
CA ARG A 648 -33.83 11.47 2.44
C ARG A 648 -34.90 10.94 3.38
N GLY A 649 -34.60 10.94 4.68
CA GLY A 649 -35.52 10.60 5.76
C GLY A 649 -34.74 10.10 6.96
#